data_AF-C8VTR9-F1
#
_entry.id   AF-C8VTR9-F1
#
_cell.length_a   1.000
_cell.length_b   1.000
_cell.length_c   1.000
_cell.angle_alpha   90.00
_cell.angle_beta   90.00
_cell.angle_gamma   90.00
#
_symmetry.space_group_name_H-M   'P 1'
#
loop_
_entity.id
_entity.type
_entity.pdbx_description
1 polymer ?
#
loop_
_entity_poly.entity_id
_entity_poly.type
_entity_poly.pdbx_seq_one_letter_code
_entity_poly.pdbx_strand_id
1 'polypeptide(L)'
;MKILQANVGRGGAVHDLLLSFEADIILVQEPWTNTAKHLTKTHPRYQLFSPPTRWTARPRTLTYVRRDLPAHSLPEPISPDITTIYTAGLTIINVYRPPNDPQPDTESHAVTPGATGLLDWLDAHELELRLEPGTPTRGPNTLDLVFSNLPLRALVEDHLKTPSDHATIGIILEQEEPPPIYKLGSTNWEKARALASPPDPTLPIDLLAKQLVQTSQLAIQGVSRYNTRRLPRTLWWTPELTDILHQTRQQQNPDYKQLRKAIVRAKAEYWKQRIEQATAPIDVFKLAKWIQHPDQLAAPPLNIQGAQVTTPQGKADAFLNHLLEKGALLPNQTEEGPPNKPLGSLHLPTKEHCWAALCAPPPSAPGEDGLATTAWRELWPVLGDTITQLYYRCMEEGCFPLSLKSAKVIMLPKPGKRDYTQLNAWRPISLLSTLGKGLERLLAQQIAVRAIQADVLAPCHFGALPGRSAIDLVQVLVHRVEEAFQQGKDASLLLLDVKGAFDAVIHQQLLSHLRLQGWHKGLLQLLKDWLTGRSVSVHIKEGTATAPIKGGLPQGSPLSPILFLLYAARIVSTLEGSFCYADDMGILLTGNTLEESSQQLVEAYKQITALGTETGLPFSIEKTEIQHFSRKQQQHLPTVTLPGIGGITPSLYTRWLGVLLDTKLTFKAHINLVFSHGKRLAQHLKRLSNTQRGCPVAFMRAAVIQYVLPTALYGAEVFYTGKQQKGVVNSLLSLFRTAALAIIPAYKTTPTAALLREADLPDPEALLNSILRRAAVSKGHGPAGPRTEVYDAEIMGAVEGLRTALGQPCVGYSTQLVILLDNLAAASLLASYRPTPHRHGLSETFSQLAAQWMESPSILTMQWKPLQVRWIPGHSGIAGNELADKLAKLGSSIYSPDIPPSPAYLRQEAKQWLRTETYTAYANKAPETYKALNIRPHTKESRSREHKLPRWVLGRLVAARTGHGDFTAYHQRFDHTDYLESCTCGKAKTPVHFFFCPYTRKRWKDRWRCIKDGPSKTIDWLLSTAAGAEEFSRIVQESSFFKDICPNWARRSA
;
A
#
# COMPACT_ATOMS: atom_id res chain seq x y z
N MET A 1 11.96 14.38 26.61
CA MET A 1 13.45 14.34 26.46
C MET A 1 14.05 13.90 27.79
N LYS A 2 15.10 13.06 27.81
CA LYS A 2 15.74 12.53 29.03
C LYS A 2 17.13 13.14 29.26
N ILE A 3 17.31 13.81 30.39
CA ILE A 3 18.57 14.44 30.81
C ILE A 3 19.06 13.74 32.09
N LEU A 4 20.36 13.46 32.20
CA LEU A 4 20.98 12.97 33.41
C LEU A 4 21.96 14.00 33.95
N GLN A 5 21.95 14.24 35.26
CA GLN A 5 22.93 15.05 35.96
C GLN A 5 23.64 14.22 37.02
N ALA A 6 24.97 14.27 37.03
CA ALA A 6 25.74 13.67 38.11
C ALA A 6 27.09 14.38 38.32
N ASN A 7 27.50 14.46 39.59
CA ASN A 7 28.85 14.81 39.98
C ASN A 7 29.70 13.53 40.01
N VAL A 8 30.82 13.51 39.27
CA VAL A 8 31.66 12.30 39.13
C VAL A 8 32.90 12.32 40.02
N GLY A 9 33.04 13.31 40.90
CA GLY A 9 34.11 13.37 41.91
C GLY A 9 35.52 13.27 41.32
N ARG A 10 35.71 13.70 40.07
CA ARG A 10 36.96 13.58 39.30
C ARG A 10 37.38 12.14 38.97
N GLY A 11 36.53 11.15 39.21
CA GLY A 11 36.81 9.73 38.97
C GLY A 11 36.69 9.35 37.49
N GLY A 12 37.77 8.85 36.88
CA GLY A 12 37.76 8.45 35.47
C GLY A 12 36.80 7.30 35.15
N ALA A 13 36.72 6.30 36.03
CA ALA A 13 35.81 5.15 35.87
C ALA A 13 34.32 5.53 36.08
N VAL A 14 34.06 6.46 37.01
CA VAL A 14 32.71 6.99 37.29
C VAL A 14 32.22 7.80 36.08
N HIS A 15 33.10 8.61 35.49
CA HIS A 15 32.82 9.38 34.28
C HIS A 15 32.51 8.46 33.07
N ASP A 16 33.29 7.39 32.87
CA ASP A 16 33.04 6.42 31.79
C ASP A 16 31.72 5.64 32.00
N LEU A 17 31.40 5.27 33.23
CA LEU A 17 30.14 4.59 33.59
C LEU A 17 28.93 5.48 33.30
N LEU A 18 28.98 6.76 33.71
CA LEU A 18 27.89 7.72 33.47
C LEU A 18 27.63 7.91 31.96
N LEU A 19 28.68 8.00 31.15
CA LEU A 19 28.57 8.11 29.68
C LEU A 19 28.01 6.84 29.00
N SER A 20 27.98 5.70 29.71
CA SER A 20 27.38 4.46 29.21
C SER A 20 25.86 4.43 29.36
N PHE A 21 25.29 5.27 30.23
CA PHE A 21 23.85 5.35 30.44
C PHE A 21 23.13 5.97 29.23
N GLU A 22 21.89 5.54 29.03
CA GLU A 22 21.06 5.97 27.92
C GLU A 22 20.32 7.26 28.27
N ALA A 23 20.83 8.38 27.74
CA ALA A 23 20.25 9.72 27.89
C ALA A 23 20.37 10.53 26.58
N ASP A 24 19.57 11.59 26.48
CA ASP A 24 19.67 12.58 25.40
C ASP A 24 20.75 13.62 25.71
N ILE A 25 20.88 14.00 26.98
CA ILE A 25 21.87 14.96 27.48
C ILE A 25 22.42 14.45 28.82
N ILE A 26 23.73 14.57 29.02
CA ILE A 26 24.40 14.23 30.28
C ILE A 26 25.16 15.47 30.78
N LEU A 27 24.75 15.98 31.93
CA LEU A 27 25.38 17.09 32.66
C LEU A 27 26.35 16.50 33.68
N VAL A 28 27.64 16.79 33.51
CA VAL A 28 28.71 16.28 34.37
C VAL A 28 29.29 17.42 35.19
N GLN A 29 29.38 17.22 36.50
CA GLN A 29 30.09 18.10 37.44
C GLN A 29 31.34 17.39 37.98
N GLU A 30 32.40 18.16 38.28
CA GLU A 30 33.74 17.66 38.63
C GLU A 30 34.26 16.57 37.66
N PRO A 31 34.28 16.84 36.34
CA PRO A 31 34.67 15.85 35.34
C PRO A 31 36.12 15.40 35.53
N TRP A 32 36.41 14.14 35.20
CA TRP A 32 37.79 13.70 35.02
C TRP A 32 38.42 14.45 33.83
N THR A 33 39.56 15.09 34.04
CA THR A 33 40.35 15.75 33.00
C THR A 33 41.84 15.45 33.22
N ASN A 34 42.59 15.38 32.13
CA ASN A 34 44.05 15.39 32.15
C ASN A 34 44.51 16.82 31.85
N THR A 35 44.93 17.54 32.89
CA THR A 35 45.33 18.95 32.83
C THR A 35 46.57 19.19 31.98
N ALA A 36 47.48 18.21 31.88
CA ALA A 36 48.71 18.33 31.08
C ALA A 36 48.47 18.23 29.57
N LYS A 37 47.41 17.53 29.16
CA LYS A 37 47.08 17.30 27.73
C LYS A 37 45.81 18.02 27.27
N HIS A 38 45.15 18.73 28.17
CA HIS A 38 43.80 19.28 27.95
C HIS A 38 42.83 18.25 27.35
N LEU A 39 42.81 17.03 27.92
CA LEU A 39 41.93 15.93 27.49
C LEU A 39 40.89 15.60 28.56
N THR A 40 39.72 15.16 28.09
CA THR A 40 38.66 14.56 28.93
C THR A 40 38.09 13.34 28.22
N LYS A 41 37.13 12.68 28.85
CA LYS A 41 36.47 11.50 28.28
C LYS A 41 35.63 11.92 27.08
N THR A 42 35.64 11.09 26.03
CA THR A 42 34.79 11.29 24.85
C THR A 42 34.04 10.00 24.60
N HIS A 43 32.82 10.11 24.07
CA HIS A 43 31.99 8.96 23.79
C HIS A 43 31.40 9.08 22.37
N PRO A 44 31.38 8.00 21.55
CA PRO A 44 30.91 8.06 20.16
C PRO A 44 29.48 8.56 19.99
N ARG A 45 28.62 8.35 21.01
CA ARG A 45 27.20 8.74 20.99
C ARG A 45 26.98 10.24 21.26
N TYR A 46 27.94 10.91 21.89
CA TYR A 46 27.76 12.27 22.40
C TYR A 46 28.75 13.26 21.75
N GLN A 47 28.28 14.49 21.56
CA GLN A 47 29.07 15.69 21.30
C GLN A 47 29.34 16.35 22.65
N LEU A 48 30.61 16.69 22.88
CA LEU A 48 31.05 17.34 24.11
C LEU A 48 30.96 18.86 23.97
N PHE A 49 30.37 19.50 24.96
CA PHE A 49 30.38 20.94 25.18
C PHE A 49 31.13 21.23 26.48
N SER A 50 32.05 22.19 26.41
CA SER A 50 32.86 22.66 27.53
C SER A 50 32.81 24.18 27.60
N PRO A 51 33.18 24.79 28.74
CA PRO A 51 33.28 26.23 28.86
C PRO A 51 34.19 26.84 27.77
N PRO A 52 33.80 27.96 27.12
CA PRO A 52 34.50 28.52 25.97
C PRO A 52 35.65 29.45 26.36
N THR A 53 36.78 28.88 26.79
CA THR A 53 38.14 29.42 26.58
C THR A 53 39.05 28.20 26.47
N ARG A 54 40.11 28.27 25.65
CA ARG A 54 41.19 27.24 25.67
C ARG A 54 41.46 26.91 27.13
N TRP A 55 41.45 25.64 27.55
CA TRP A 55 41.46 25.20 28.98
C TRP A 55 42.65 25.77 29.78
N THR A 56 42.66 27.06 30.07
CA THR A 56 43.63 27.77 30.90
C THR A 56 43.46 27.36 32.35
N ALA A 57 42.22 27.04 32.74
CA ALA A 57 41.84 26.39 33.98
C ALA A 57 41.10 25.07 33.70
N ARG A 58 41.10 24.18 34.69
CA ARG A 58 40.37 22.90 34.62
C ARG A 58 38.85 23.17 34.58
N PRO A 59 38.10 22.61 33.61
CA PRO A 59 36.63 22.71 33.63
C PRO A 59 36.06 21.92 34.80
N ARG A 60 35.08 22.52 35.47
CA ARG A 60 34.31 21.95 36.59
C ARG A 60 32.96 21.43 36.14
N THR A 61 32.47 21.91 35.00
CA THR A 61 31.29 21.37 34.33
C THR A 61 31.61 20.96 32.89
N LEU A 62 30.99 19.88 32.43
CA LEU A 62 30.95 19.48 31.02
C LEU A 62 29.54 19.01 30.69
N THR A 63 29.13 19.23 29.44
CA THR A 63 27.81 18.79 28.96
C THR A 63 27.97 17.94 27.71
N TYR A 64 27.41 16.74 27.74
CA TYR A 64 27.43 15.80 26.63
C TYR A 64 26.03 15.72 26.01
N VAL A 65 25.91 16.07 24.74
CA VAL A 65 24.63 16.05 24.01
C VAL A 65 24.67 14.95 22.96
N ARG A 66 23.59 14.19 22.78
CA ARG A 66 23.53 13.14 21.75
C ARG A 66 23.80 13.73 20.37
N ARG A 67 24.68 13.13 19.56
CA ARG A 67 25.15 13.73 18.28
C ARG A 67 24.06 13.95 17.22
N ASP A 68 22.92 13.30 17.36
CA ASP A 68 21.75 13.47 16.51
C ASP A 68 20.82 14.60 16.97
N LEU A 69 21.10 15.24 18.11
CA LEU A 69 20.43 16.45 18.59
C LEU A 69 21.27 17.68 18.22
N PRO A 70 20.71 18.66 17.49
CA PRO A 70 21.42 19.89 17.14
C PRO A 70 21.63 20.74 18.41
N ALA A 71 22.88 20.98 18.77
CA ALA A 71 23.26 21.80 19.91
C ALA A 71 24.41 22.75 19.59
N HIS A 72 24.39 23.93 20.19
CA HIS A 72 25.46 24.91 20.12
C HIS A 72 25.70 25.56 21.49
N SER A 73 26.91 26.08 21.71
CA SER A 73 27.24 26.84 22.91
C SER A 73 26.67 28.26 22.79
N LEU A 74 26.13 28.81 23.87
CA LEU A 74 25.78 30.24 23.94
C LEU A 74 27.00 31.07 24.41
N PRO A 75 27.16 32.32 23.94
CA PRO A 75 28.21 33.23 24.42
C PRO A 75 27.81 33.86 25.77
N GLU A 76 28.65 33.66 26.82
CA GLU A 76 28.68 34.26 28.20
C GLU A 76 28.61 33.22 29.34
N PRO A 77 29.25 33.43 30.54
CA PRO A 77 30.50 34.11 30.90
C PRO A 77 31.71 33.15 30.97
N ILE A 78 32.94 33.69 31.06
CA ILE A 78 34.21 32.95 31.11
C ILE A 78 34.42 32.34 32.51
N SER A 79 33.75 31.23 32.81
CA SER A 79 33.97 30.48 34.07
C SER A 79 34.14 28.98 33.82
N PRO A 80 35.11 28.29 34.46
CA PRO A 80 35.21 26.84 34.41
C PRO A 80 34.01 26.13 35.07
N ASP A 81 33.22 26.86 35.87
CA ASP A 81 32.10 26.35 36.66
C ASP A 81 30.76 26.32 35.91
N ILE A 82 30.69 26.90 34.70
CA ILE A 82 29.43 27.06 33.96
C ILE A 82 29.58 26.57 32.52
N THR A 83 28.71 25.65 32.12
CA THR A 83 28.58 25.22 30.71
C THR A 83 27.16 25.47 30.25
N THR A 84 27.01 26.38 29.27
CA THR A 84 25.72 26.77 28.70
C THR A 84 25.56 26.26 27.29
N ILE A 85 24.47 25.54 27.03
CA ILE A 85 24.13 25.04 25.69
C ILE A 85 22.72 25.44 25.31
N TYR A 86 22.49 25.60 24.01
CA TYR A 86 21.16 25.66 23.41
C TYR A 86 20.93 24.43 22.55
N THR A 87 19.86 23.69 22.81
CA THR A 87 19.50 22.47 22.08
C THR A 87 17.99 22.25 22.10
N ALA A 88 17.42 21.82 20.96
CA ALA A 88 15.99 21.51 20.84
C ALA A 88 15.01 22.59 21.37
N GLY A 89 15.35 23.88 21.21
CA GLY A 89 14.52 24.98 21.71
C GLY A 89 14.74 25.34 23.18
N LEU A 90 15.65 24.65 23.87
CA LEU A 90 15.91 24.78 25.30
C LEU A 90 17.30 25.36 25.56
N THR A 91 17.37 26.30 26.50
CA THR A 91 18.63 26.74 27.10
C THR A 91 18.90 25.91 28.35
N ILE A 92 20.03 25.21 28.37
CA ILE A 92 20.44 24.37 29.51
C ILE A 92 21.74 24.92 30.06
N ILE A 93 21.74 25.22 31.36
CA ILE A 93 22.88 25.77 32.08
C ILE A 93 23.32 24.75 33.13
N ASN A 94 24.54 24.22 32.98
CA ASN A 94 25.17 23.34 33.97
C ASN A 94 26.11 24.17 34.84
N VAL A 95 25.75 24.35 36.11
CA VAL A 95 26.46 25.20 37.08
C VAL A 95 27.02 24.36 38.21
N TYR A 96 28.31 24.53 38.54
CA TYR A 96 28.92 23.95 39.74
C TYR A 96 29.07 24.98 40.87
N ARG A 97 29.42 26.24 40.53
CA ARG A 97 29.51 27.38 41.46
C ARG A 97 28.99 28.65 40.80
N PRO A 98 28.40 29.59 41.57
CA PRO A 98 27.97 30.88 41.03
C PRO A 98 29.17 31.74 40.61
N PRO A 99 29.02 32.57 39.57
CA PRO A 99 30.07 33.50 39.16
C PRO A 99 30.14 34.65 40.18
N ASN A 100 31.27 34.81 40.88
CA ASN A 100 31.62 35.86 41.86
C ASN A 100 31.58 35.52 43.36
N ASP A 101 31.67 34.25 43.78
CA ASP A 101 31.78 33.93 45.22
C ASP A 101 33.24 33.93 45.71
N PRO A 102 33.71 34.94 46.50
CA PRO A 102 34.96 34.82 47.26
C PRO A 102 34.78 33.73 48.34
N GLN A 103 35.81 32.92 48.58
CA GLN A 103 35.77 31.80 49.53
C GLN A 103 35.04 32.18 50.84
N PRO A 104 33.99 31.44 51.27
CA PRO A 104 33.47 31.63 52.60
C PRO A 104 34.49 31.06 53.60
N ASP A 105 35.00 31.95 54.46
CA ASP A 105 35.68 31.59 55.68
C ASP A 105 34.82 30.59 56.47
N THR A 106 35.45 29.50 56.89
CA THR A 106 34.85 28.55 57.82
C THR A 106 34.46 29.29 59.10
N GLU A 107 33.20 29.13 59.51
CA GLU A 107 32.56 29.58 60.77
C GLU A 107 31.63 30.81 60.67
N SER A 108 30.45 30.65 60.07
CA SER A 108 29.20 31.25 60.62
C SER A 108 27.94 30.64 59.98
N HIS A 109 26.94 30.32 60.81
CA HIS A 109 25.61 29.82 60.39
C HIS A 109 24.61 30.96 60.13
N ALA A 110 25.00 31.99 59.37
CA ALA A 110 24.11 33.07 58.96
C ALA A 110 23.86 33.01 57.44
N VAL A 111 22.60 33.15 57.03
CA VAL A 111 22.22 33.28 55.60
C VAL A 111 22.95 34.49 55.03
N THR A 112 23.90 34.25 54.13
CA THR A 112 24.70 35.31 53.51
C THR A 112 23.83 36.20 52.62
N PRO A 113 24.16 37.50 52.46
CA PRO A 113 23.44 38.44 51.59
C PRO A 113 23.28 38.00 50.13
N GLY A 114 24.07 37.01 49.67
CA GLY A 114 23.98 36.42 48.34
C GLY A 114 22.79 35.48 48.13
N ALA A 115 22.20 34.93 49.20
CA ALA A 115 21.05 34.01 49.08
C ALA A 115 19.76 34.73 48.67
N THR A 116 19.54 35.96 49.15
CA THR A 116 18.40 36.80 48.76
C THR A 116 18.47 37.20 47.28
N GLY A 117 19.66 37.59 46.80
CA GLY A 117 19.85 37.94 45.38
C GLY A 117 19.66 36.77 44.41
N LEU A 118 19.94 35.53 44.83
CA LEU A 118 19.65 34.33 44.02
C LEU A 118 18.14 34.07 43.94
N LEU A 119 17.41 34.22 45.04
CA LEU A 119 15.95 34.06 45.07
C LEU A 119 15.27 35.12 44.20
N ASP A 120 15.68 36.38 44.31
CA ASP A 120 15.18 37.47 43.47
C ASP A 120 15.45 37.22 41.97
N TRP A 121 16.61 36.65 41.62
CA TRP A 121 16.95 36.30 40.24
C TRP A 121 16.15 35.12 39.71
N LEU A 122 15.92 34.09 40.54
CA LEU A 122 15.10 32.92 40.18
C LEU A 122 13.63 33.34 39.95
N ASP A 123 13.09 34.20 40.82
CA ASP A 123 11.74 34.74 40.70
C ASP A 123 11.59 35.63 39.45
N ALA A 124 12.58 36.49 39.16
CA ALA A 124 12.58 37.33 37.96
C ALA A 124 12.60 36.52 36.63
N HIS A 125 13.03 35.26 36.67
CA HIS A 125 13.08 34.35 35.50
C HIS A 125 12.07 33.19 35.58
N GLU A 126 11.12 33.25 36.52
CA GLU A 126 10.06 32.23 36.73
C GLU A 126 10.61 30.80 36.93
N LEU A 127 11.77 30.68 37.59
CA LEU A 127 12.47 29.41 37.77
C LEU A 127 12.07 28.71 39.07
N GLU A 128 11.24 27.68 38.97
CA GLU A 128 10.80 26.88 40.13
C GLU A 128 11.74 25.71 40.42
N LEU A 129 11.94 25.37 41.70
CA LEU A 129 12.66 24.16 42.10
C LEU A 129 11.84 22.91 41.73
N ARG A 130 12.45 21.98 40.99
CA ARG A 130 11.78 20.78 40.45
C ARG A 130 12.10 19.48 41.19
N LEU A 131 13.13 19.48 42.03
CA LEU A 131 13.38 18.39 42.98
C LEU A 131 12.57 18.63 44.26
N GLU A 132 12.03 17.57 44.86
CA GLU A 132 11.29 17.69 46.12
C GLU A 132 12.20 18.31 47.21
N PRO A 133 11.76 19.39 47.88
CA PRO A 133 12.54 20.03 48.91
C PRO A 133 12.97 19.05 49.99
N GLY A 134 14.27 19.06 50.34
CA GLY A 134 14.84 18.18 51.36
C GLY A 134 15.28 16.80 50.86
N THR A 135 15.22 16.50 49.56
CA THR A 135 15.73 15.24 48.99
C THR A 135 17.28 15.20 49.02
N PRO A 136 17.91 14.41 49.90
CA PRO A 136 19.37 14.39 50.02
C PRO A 136 20.01 13.79 48.76
N THR A 137 20.95 14.51 48.15
CA THR A 137 21.72 14.00 47.00
C THR A 137 23.16 13.65 47.36
N ARG A 138 23.64 14.07 48.54
CA ARG A 138 24.91 13.64 49.15
C ARG A 138 24.82 13.70 50.69
N GLY A 139 24.70 12.55 51.35
CA GLY A 139 24.56 12.49 52.82
C GLY A 139 23.33 13.26 53.33
N PRO A 140 23.15 13.43 54.65
CA PRO A 140 21.92 14.01 55.21
C PRO A 140 21.72 15.52 54.95
N ASN A 141 22.78 16.28 54.60
CA ASN A 141 22.77 17.76 54.62
C ASN A 141 23.21 18.43 53.30
N THR A 142 23.36 17.73 52.18
CA THR A 142 23.76 18.34 50.88
C THR A 142 22.74 18.04 49.78
N LEU A 143 22.31 19.09 49.09
CA LEU A 143 21.27 19.08 48.06
C LEU A 143 21.83 19.60 46.73
N ASP A 144 21.72 18.80 45.67
CA ASP A 144 21.89 19.24 44.29
C ASP A 144 20.53 19.78 43.80
N LEU A 145 20.51 20.96 43.19
CA LEU A 145 19.28 21.68 42.84
C LEU A 145 19.02 21.65 41.33
N VAL A 146 17.74 21.60 40.96
CA VAL A 146 17.28 21.67 39.57
C VAL A 146 16.14 22.68 39.50
N PHE A 147 16.36 23.76 38.76
CA PHE A 147 15.37 24.83 38.57
C PHE A 147 14.87 24.85 37.12
N SER A 148 13.58 25.12 36.91
CA SER A 148 13.01 25.24 35.56
C SER A 148 11.69 26.00 35.52
N ASN A 149 11.54 26.85 34.50
CA ASN A 149 10.30 27.51 34.11
C ASN A 149 9.43 26.63 33.17
N LEU A 150 9.83 25.37 32.93
CA LEU A 150 9.07 24.39 32.14
C LEU A 150 8.51 23.28 33.04
N PRO A 151 7.37 22.66 32.69
CA PRO A 151 6.88 21.48 33.37
C PRO A 151 7.82 20.31 33.07
N LEU A 152 8.66 19.97 34.04
CA LEU A 152 9.56 18.82 33.98
C LEU A 152 9.56 18.05 35.29
N ARG A 153 9.85 16.75 35.20
CA ARG A 153 9.96 15.86 36.36
C ARG A 153 11.43 15.59 36.65
N ALA A 154 11.89 15.92 37.86
CA ALA A 154 13.23 15.62 38.35
C ALA A 154 13.15 14.62 39.52
N LEU A 155 13.96 13.57 39.48
CA LEU A 155 14.00 12.51 40.49
C LEU A 155 15.43 12.05 40.72
N VAL A 156 15.72 11.58 41.93
CA VAL A 156 16.94 10.82 42.20
C VAL A 156 16.79 9.41 41.61
N GLU A 157 17.72 9.02 40.74
CA GLU A 157 17.68 7.74 40.03
C GLU A 157 18.52 6.70 40.76
N ASP A 158 17.94 6.06 41.80
CA ASP A 158 18.62 5.06 42.64
C ASP A 158 19.20 3.89 41.83
N HIS A 159 18.57 3.55 40.71
CA HIS A 159 18.99 2.48 39.81
C HIS A 159 20.18 2.86 38.90
N LEU A 160 20.55 4.14 38.85
CA LEU A 160 21.69 4.67 38.09
C LEU A 160 22.84 5.10 39.02
N LYS A 161 22.96 4.44 40.18
CA LYS A 161 23.99 4.75 41.16
C LYS A 161 25.39 4.59 40.56
N THR A 162 26.17 5.66 40.61
CA THR A 162 27.59 5.62 40.26
C THR A 162 28.41 5.44 41.55
N PRO A 163 29.71 5.08 41.47
CA PRO A 163 30.61 5.05 42.64
C PRO A 163 30.88 6.43 43.27
N SER A 164 30.22 7.49 42.78
CA SER A 164 30.27 8.83 43.36
C SER A 164 29.53 8.88 44.69
N ASP A 165 29.93 9.80 45.57
CA ASP A 165 29.20 10.15 46.80
C ASP A 165 27.96 11.01 46.53
N HIS A 166 27.76 11.46 45.29
CA HIS A 166 26.54 12.11 44.81
C HIS A 166 25.60 11.14 44.08
N ALA A 167 24.31 11.29 44.32
CA ALA A 167 23.27 10.58 43.58
C ALA A 167 23.11 11.14 42.15
N THR A 168 22.71 10.28 41.21
CA THR A 168 22.41 10.72 39.83
C THR A 168 20.98 11.23 39.78
N ILE A 169 20.79 12.43 39.23
CA ILE A 169 19.47 13.03 39.05
C ILE A 169 19.00 12.77 37.61
N GLY A 170 17.82 12.18 37.47
CA GLY A 170 17.12 12.03 36.20
C GLY A 170 16.11 13.15 36.01
N ILE A 171 16.19 13.82 34.86
CA ILE A 171 15.28 14.91 34.47
C ILE A 171 14.55 14.48 33.20
N ILE A 172 13.22 14.54 33.22
CA ILE A 172 12.36 14.19 32.10
C ILE A 172 11.51 15.40 31.74
N LEU A 173 11.70 15.91 30.53
CA LEU A 173 10.82 16.93 29.93
C LEU A 173 9.60 16.25 29.34
N GLU A 174 8.42 16.60 29.88
CA GLU A 174 7.12 16.18 29.38
C GLU A 174 6.78 17.02 28.13
N GLN A 175 6.80 16.41 26.95
CA GLN A 175 6.14 16.97 25.78
C GLN A 175 4.79 16.27 25.64
N GLU A 176 3.74 17.00 25.24
CA GLU A 176 2.52 16.36 24.72
C GLU A 176 2.93 15.41 23.59
N GLU A 177 2.89 14.11 23.89
CA GLU A 177 3.20 13.11 22.88
C GLU A 177 2.08 13.15 21.81
N PRO A 178 2.43 13.10 20.51
CA PRO A 178 1.42 12.90 19.49
C PRO A 178 0.64 11.61 19.81
N PRO A 179 -0.66 11.53 19.47
CA PRO A 179 -1.50 10.40 19.84
C PRO A 179 -0.84 9.08 19.42
N PRO A 180 -0.77 8.10 20.33
CA PRO A 180 0.03 6.92 20.10
C PRO A 180 -0.59 6.06 18.99
N ILE A 181 0.25 5.53 18.10
CA ILE A 181 -0.21 4.63 17.04
C ILE A 181 -0.54 3.27 17.68
N TYR A 182 -1.82 2.94 17.77
CA TYR A 182 -2.31 1.68 18.35
C TYR A 182 -1.96 0.47 17.48
N LYS A 183 -1.55 -0.64 18.11
CA LYS A 183 -1.43 -1.94 17.42
C LYS A 183 -2.80 -2.61 17.31
N LEU A 184 -3.59 -2.16 16.34
CA LEU A 184 -4.96 -2.66 16.07
C LEU A 184 -5.05 -4.18 15.88
N GLY A 185 -3.98 -4.82 15.39
CA GLY A 185 -3.92 -6.28 15.23
C GLY A 185 -3.81 -7.10 16.53
N SER A 186 -3.60 -6.43 17.67
CA SER A 186 -3.52 -7.07 19.00
C SER A 186 -4.60 -6.57 19.97
N THR A 187 -5.57 -5.80 19.47
CA THR A 187 -6.67 -5.23 20.25
C THR A 187 -7.74 -6.28 20.52
N ASN A 188 -8.25 -6.33 21.75
CA ASN A 188 -9.42 -7.14 22.09
C ASN A 188 -10.70 -6.37 21.69
N TRP A 189 -11.23 -6.68 20.51
CA TRP A 189 -12.38 -5.97 19.94
C TRP A 189 -13.71 -6.23 20.67
N GLU A 190 -13.85 -7.33 21.40
CA GLU A 190 -15.05 -7.59 22.21
C GLU A 190 -15.16 -6.61 23.37
N LYS A 191 -14.05 -6.39 24.09
CA LYS A 191 -14.00 -5.38 25.16
C LYS A 191 -14.14 -3.96 24.62
N ALA A 192 -13.52 -3.66 23.48
CA ALA A 192 -13.65 -2.36 22.84
C ALA A 192 -15.10 -2.05 22.45
N ARG A 193 -15.85 -3.04 21.91
CA ARG A 193 -17.27 -2.89 21.61
C ARG A 193 -18.12 -2.65 22.86
N ALA A 194 -17.81 -3.32 23.96
CA ALA A 194 -18.52 -3.12 25.24
C ALA A 194 -18.29 -1.73 25.85
N LEU A 195 -17.14 -1.11 25.60
CA LEU A 195 -16.78 0.23 26.08
C LEU A 195 -17.27 1.36 25.16
N ALA A 196 -17.65 1.05 23.92
CA ALA A 196 -18.09 2.03 22.94
C ALA A 196 -19.59 2.34 23.12
N SER A 197 -19.91 3.47 23.74
CA SER A 197 -21.29 3.95 23.87
C SER A 197 -21.69 4.82 22.68
N PRO A 198 -22.76 4.51 21.92
CA PRO A 198 -23.20 5.33 20.81
C PRO A 198 -23.62 6.73 21.31
N PRO A 199 -23.10 7.82 20.73
CA PRO A 199 -23.51 9.17 21.11
C PRO A 199 -24.94 9.48 20.65
N ASP A 200 -25.56 10.46 21.31
CA ASP A 200 -26.93 10.90 21.00
C ASP A 200 -26.99 11.45 19.56
N PRO A 201 -27.80 10.84 18.68
CA PRO A 201 -27.88 11.25 17.28
C PRO A 201 -28.51 12.63 17.04
N THR A 202 -29.18 13.21 18.04
CA THR A 202 -29.83 14.53 17.94
C THR A 202 -28.84 15.69 18.09
N LEU A 203 -27.62 15.43 18.56
CA LEU A 203 -26.59 16.45 18.76
C LEU A 203 -26.24 17.19 17.45
N PRO A 204 -25.76 18.44 17.50
CA PRO A 204 -25.25 19.13 16.32
C PRO A 204 -24.21 18.31 15.58
N ILE A 205 -24.21 18.35 14.23
CA ILE A 205 -23.38 17.50 13.35
C ILE A 205 -21.90 17.49 13.76
N ASP A 206 -21.33 18.66 14.07
CA ASP A 206 -19.93 18.80 14.50
C ASP A 206 -19.64 18.10 15.83
N LEU A 207 -20.56 18.23 16.80
CA LEU A 207 -20.43 17.64 18.11
C LEU A 207 -20.61 16.11 18.04
N LEU A 208 -21.57 15.66 17.24
CA LEU A 208 -21.80 14.25 16.96
C LEU A 208 -20.56 13.58 16.35
N ALA A 209 -19.96 14.21 15.34
CA ALA A 209 -18.73 13.71 14.71
C ALA A 209 -17.55 13.68 15.70
N LYS A 210 -17.37 14.72 16.53
CA LYS A 210 -16.32 14.77 17.57
C LYS A 210 -16.51 13.65 18.60
N GLN A 211 -17.71 13.48 19.12
CA GLN A 211 -18.00 12.43 20.11
C GLN A 211 -17.83 11.03 19.52
N LEU A 212 -18.24 10.78 18.27
CA LEU A 212 -18.00 9.50 17.61
C LEU A 212 -16.51 9.15 17.54
N VAL A 213 -15.66 10.12 17.19
CA VAL A 213 -14.21 9.94 17.16
C VAL A 213 -13.66 9.70 18.56
N GLN A 214 -14.06 10.52 19.54
CA GLN A 214 -13.57 10.45 20.91
C GLN A 214 -13.96 9.14 21.61
N THR A 215 -15.22 8.73 21.53
CA THR A 215 -15.68 7.44 22.08
C THR A 215 -14.92 6.28 21.47
N SER A 216 -14.70 6.32 20.14
CA SER A 216 -13.94 5.28 19.45
C SER A 216 -12.48 5.23 19.91
N GLN A 217 -11.85 6.40 20.10
CA GLN A 217 -10.49 6.49 20.62
C GLN A 217 -10.39 5.95 22.06
N LEU A 218 -11.29 6.36 22.96
CA LEU A 218 -11.32 5.89 24.35
C LEU A 218 -11.53 4.38 24.46
N ALA A 219 -12.47 3.83 23.68
CA ALA A 219 -12.72 2.39 23.62
C ALA A 219 -11.50 1.59 23.16
N ILE A 220 -10.72 2.14 22.21
CA ILE A 220 -9.49 1.50 21.70
C ILE A 220 -8.33 1.67 22.70
N GLN A 221 -8.20 2.85 23.31
CA GLN A 221 -7.18 3.18 24.31
C GLN A 221 -7.23 2.24 25.51
N GLY A 222 -8.43 1.97 26.03
CA GLY A 222 -8.62 1.10 27.19
C GLY A 222 -8.20 -0.36 26.96
N VAL A 223 -7.96 -0.77 25.70
CA VAL A 223 -7.84 -2.19 25.34
C VAL A 223 -6.62 -2.51 24.44
N SER A 224 -5.97 -1.50 23.85
CA SER A 224 -4.91 -1.70 22.84
C SER A 224 -3.50 -1.50 23.38
N ARG A 225 -2.53 -2.27 22.84
CA ARG A 225 -1.10 -2.06 23.10
C ARG A 225 -0.52 -0.95 22.20
N TYR A 226 0.34 -0.09 22.75
CA TYR A 226 0.98 1.01 22.03
C TYR A 226 2.21 0.60 21.21
N ASN A 227 2.47 1.28 20.09
CA ASN A 227 3.81 1.32 19.49
C ASN A 227 4.67 2.30 20.30
N THR A 228 5.42 1.80 21.27
CA THR A 228 6.51 2.60 21.83
C THR A 228 7.50 2.90 20.71
N ARG A 229 7.78 4.19 20.42
CA ARG A 229 8.87 4.63 19.54
C ARG A 229 10.22 4.29 20.20
N ARG A 230 10.52 3.02 20.41
CA ARG A 230 11.89 2.57 20.62
C ARG A 230 12.47 2.33 19.23
N LEU A 231 13.51 3.10 18.88
CA LEU A 231 14.38 2.73 17.75
C LEU A 231 14.78 1.27 17.97
N PRO A 232 14.52 0.36 17.02
CA PRO A 232 14.92 -1.02 17.21
C PRO A 232 16.44 -1.01 17.37
N ARG A 233 16.96 -1.57 18.48
CA ARG A 233 18.24 -2.29 18.40
C ARG A 233 18.12 -3.15 17.15
N THR A 234 19.03 -2.97 16.20
CA THR A 234 18.95 -3.60 14.87
C THR A 234 18.42 -5.03 15.01
N LEU A 235 17.30 -5.36 14.36
CA LEU A 235 16.45 -6.52 14.71
C LEU A 235 17.16 -7.89 14.75
N TRP A 236 18.35 -7.99 14.15
CA TRP A 236 19.22 -9.17 14.10
C TRP A 236 20.29 -9.20 15.23
N TRP A 237 20.31 -8.20 16.12
CA TRP A 237 21.29 -8.06 17.19
C TRP A 237 20.88 -8.89 18.41
N THR A 238 21.70 -9.88 18.77
CA THR A 238 21.45 -10.79 19.90
C THR A 238 22.20 -10.34 21.16
N PRO A 239 21.77 -10.77 22.37
CA PRO A 239 22.54 -10.56 23.60
C PRO A 239 23.99 -11.09 23.48
N GLU A 240 24.16 -12.27 22.87
CA GLU A 240 25.47 -12.88 22.59
C GLU A 240 26.42 -11.97 21.78
N LEU A 241 25.90 -11.20 20.81
CA LEU A 241 26.70 -10.22 20.06
C LEU A 241 27.15 -9.04 20.91
N THR A 242 26.35 -8.67 21.91
CA THR A 242 26.68 -7.63 22.88
C THR A 242 27.83 -8.11 23.76
N ASP A 243 27.77 -9.36 24.23
CA ASP A 243 28.82 -9.96 25.05
C ASP A 243 30.15 -10.11 24.28
N ILE A 244 30.10 -10.59 23.03
CA ILE A 244 31.29 -10.69 22.16
C ILE A 244 31.88 -9.30 21.88
N LEU A 245 31.05 -8.27 21.69
CA LEU A 245 31.50 -6.90 21.49
C LEU A 245 32.18 -6.34 22.76
N HIS A 246 31.63 -6.62 23.95
CA HIS A 246 32.23 -6.23 25.21
C HIS A 246 33.59 -6.91 25.44
N GLN A 247 33.67 -8.23 25.21
CA GLN A 247 34.92 -8.99 25.31
C GLN A 247 35.99 -8.50 24.33
N THR A 248 35.61 -8.22 23.07
CA THR A 248 36.54 -7.72 22.05
C THR A 248 37.09 -6.34 22.42
N ARG A 249 36.27 -5.47 23.04
CA ARG A 249 36.67 -4.11 23.47
C ARG A 249 37.56 -4.08 24.71
N GLN A 250 37.60 -5.17 25.49
CA GLN A 250 38.47 -5.29 26.66
C GLN A 250 39.90 -5.77 26.30
N GLN A 251 40.15 -6.16 25.06
CA GLN A 251 41.48 -6.56 24.59
C GLN A 251 42.37 -5.33 24.31
N GLN A 252 43.66 -5.42 24.68
CA GLN A 252 44.65 -4.37 24.41
C GLN A 252 44.84 -4.06 22.92
N ASN A 253 44.57 -5.04 22.04
CA ASN A 253 44.61 -4.89 20.57
C ASN A 253 43.43 -5.66 19.93
N PRO A 254 42.26 -5.02 19.73
CA PRO A 254 41.01 -5.72 19.47
C PRO A 254 40.94 -6.36 18.07
N ASP A 255 40.82 -7.69 18.00
CA ASP A 255 40.54 -8.41 16.74
C ASP A 255 39.03 -8.56 16.49
N TYR A 256 38.52 -7.73 15.58
CA TYR A 256 37.11 -7.75 15.19
C TYR A 256 36.72 -8.93 14.28
N LYS A 257 37.63 -9.85 13.93
CA LYS A 257 37.34 -10.99 13.05
C LYS A 257 36.28 -11.92 13.65
N GLN A 258 36.34 -12.19 14.95
CA GLN A 258 35.35 -13.03 15.65
C GLN A 258 33.98 -12.33 15.71
N LEU A 259 33.96 -11.04 16.05
CA LEU A 259 32.74 -10.23 16.02
C LEU A 259 32.12 -10.17 14.62
N ARG A 260 32.92 -9.95 13.57
CA ARG A 260 32.45 -9.93 12.17
C ARG A 260 31.81 -11.27 11.79
N LYS A 261 32.44 -12.40 12.12
CA LYS A 261 31.89 -13.74 11.88
C LYS A 261 30.58 -13.95 12.64
N ALA A 262 30.51 -13.55 13.91
CA ALA A 262 29.30 -13.65 14.72
C ALA A 262 28.17 -12.78 14.16
N ILE A 263 28.45 -11.54 13.74
CA ILE A 263 27.49 -10.65 13.09
C ILE A 263 26.96 -11.28 11.79
N VAL A 264 27.83 -11.84 10.96
CA VAL A 264 27.42 -12.49 9.70
C VAL A 264 26.51 -13.69 9.99
N ARG A 265 26.84 -14.52 11.00
CA ARG A 265 26.02 -15.66 11.42
C ARG A 265 24.66 -15.22 11.96
N ALA A 266 24.63 -14.24 12.87
CA ALA A 266 23.40 -13.72 13.46
C ALA A 266 22.49 -13.09 12.40
N LYS A 267 23.06 -12.32 11.47
CA LYS A 267 22.32 -11.79 10.31
C LYS A 267 21.76 -12.92 9.45
N ALA A 268 22.58 -13.93 9.12
CA ALA A 268 22.16 -15.06 8.30
C ALA A 268 21.03 -15.87 8.95
N GLU A 269 21.14 -16.16 10.25
CA GLU A 269 20.12 -16.92 10.99
C GLU A 269 18.83 -16.11 11.17
N TYR A 270 18.94 -14.82 11.49
CA TYR A 270 17.78 -13.92 11.56
C TYR A 270 16.98 -13.91 10.25
N TRP A 271 17.67 -13.70 9.12
CA TRP A 271 17.00 -13.68 7.81
C TRP A 271 16.46 -15.04 7.41
N LYS A 272 17.16 -16.12 7.74
CA LYS A 272 16.68 -17.49 7.53
C LYS A 272 15.39 -17.74 8.30
N GLN A 273 15.35 -17.45 9.60
CA GLN A 273 14.15 -17.60 10.42
C GLN A 273 13.00 -16.75 9.87
N ARG A 274 13.27 -15.51 9.46
CA ARG A 274 12.24 -14.61 8.94
C ARG A 274 11.66 -15.05 7.58
N ILE A 275 12.47 -15.69 6.74
CA ILE A 275 12.04 -16.30 5.47
C ILE A 275 11.22 -17.56 5.72
N GLU A 276 11.65 -18.42 6.64
CA GLU A 276 10.99 -19.68 6.98
C GLU A 276 9.67 -19.47 7.75
N GLN A 277 9.58 -18.39 8.54
CA GLN A 277 8.39 -18.01 9.32
C GLN A 277 7.39 -17.15 8.52
N ALA A 278 7.57 -16.96 7.21
CA ALA A 278 6.59 -16.22 6.40
C ALA A 278 5.26 -16.97 6.37
N THR A 279 4.20 -16.37 6.95
CA THR A 279 2.87 -16.99 7.08
C THR A 279 1.88 -16.52 6.02
N ALA A 280 2.17 -15.39 5.34
CA ALA A 280 1.30 -14.85 4.31
C ALA A 280 2.07 -14.38 3.06
N PRO A 281 1.42 -14.30 1.89
CA PRO A 281 2.03 -13.75 0.67
C PRO A 281 2.59 -12.33 0.82
N ILE A 282 1.97 -11.51 1.69
CA ILE A 282 2.42 -10.14 1.97
C ILE A 282 3.79 -10.11 2.65
N ASP A 283 4.17 -11.16 3.39
CA ASP A 283 5.46 -11.24 4.07
C ASP A 283 6.58 -11.52 3.06
N VAL A 284 6.33 -12.36 2.06
CA VAL A 284 7.23 -12.57 0.92
C VAL A 284 7.48 -11.26 0.19
N PHE A 285 6.45 -10.43 0.03
CA PHE A 285 6.58 -9.12 -0.60
C PHE A 285 7.38 -8.13 0.26
N LYS A 286 7.13 -8.08 1.58
CA LYS A 286 7.96 -7.29 2.49
C LYS A 286 9.42 -7.73 2.36
N LEU A 287 9.70 -9.03 2.39
CA LEU A 287 11.06 -9.56 2.21
C LEU A 287 11.68 -9.17 0.86
N ALA A 288 10.91 -9.20 -0.23
CA ALA A 288 11.38 -8.76 -1.55
C ALA A 288 11.69 -7.26 -1.62
N LYS A 289 10.90 -6.42 -0.93
CA LYS A 289 11.16 -4.98 -0.79
C LYS A 289 12.45 -4.68 -0.03
N TRP A 290 12.83 -5.50 0.95
CA TRP A 290 14.08 -5.33 1.70
C TRP A 290 15.33 -5.67 0.89
N ILE A 291 15.20 -6.47 -0.19
CA ILE A 291 16.29 -6.77 -1.14
C ILE A 291 16.51 -5.59 -2.10
N GLN A 292 15.47 -4.80 -2.34
CA GLN A 292 15.60 -3.50 -2.99
C GLN A 292 16.18 -2.54 -1.94
N HIS A 293 17.23 -1.79 -2.29
CA HIS A 293 17.98 -0.97 -1.34
C HIS A 293 17.06 -0.22 -0.35
N PRO A 294 17.38 -0.19 0.96
CA PRO A 294 16.60 0.62 1.89
C PRO A 294 16.73 2.08 1.45
N ASP A 295 15.61 2.65 1.00
CA ASP A 295 15.51 4.08 0.74
C ASP A 295 16.06 4.82 1.96
N GLN A 296 16.96 5.79 1.73
CA GLN A 296 17.42 6.68 2.79
C GLN A 296 16.20 7.39 3.36
N LEU A 297 15.73 6.96 4.53
CA LEU A 297 14.54 7.48 5.23
C LEU A 297 14.70 8.94 5.72
N ALA A 298 15.83 9.60 5.44
CA ALA A 298 16.06 10.99 5.75
C ALA A 298 16.02 11.82 4.47
N ALA A 299 15.06 12.75 4.40
CA ALA A 299 15.04 13.76 3.33
C ALA A 299 16.38 14.53 3.36
N PRO A 300 17.08 14.68 2.21
CA PRO A 300 18.29 15.49 2.11
C PRO A 300 18.02 16.96 2.49
N PRO A 301 19.06 17.79 2.68
CA PRO A 301 18.89 19.25 2.81
C PRO A 301 18.05 19.80 1.66
N LEU A 302 17.11 20.69 1.95
CA LEU A 302 16.32 21.35 0.89
C LEU A 302 17.03 22.62 0.43
N ASN A 303 17.08 22.87 -0.87
CA ASN A 303 17.64 24.10 -1.40
C ASN A 303 16.49 25.07 -1.73
N ILE A 304 16.44 26.20 -1.03
CA ILE A 304 15.42 27.23 -1.21
C ILE A 304 16.14 28.53 -1.53
N GLN A 305 15.97 29.04 -2.76
CA GLN A 305 16.57 30.30 -3.22
C GLN A 305 18.10 30.40 -2.94
N GLY A 306 18.83 29.28 -2.97
CA GLY A 306 20.28 29.22 -2.72
C GLY A 306 20.67 28.94 -1.26
N ALA A 307 19.73 28.93 -0.32
CA ALA A 307 19.97 28.56 1.08
C ALA A 307 19.63 27.08 1.36
N GLN A 308 20.50 26.39 2.08
CA GLN A 308 20.28 24.99 2.48
C GLN A 308 19.54 24.89 3.82
N VAL A 309 18.30 24.40 3.77
CA VAL A 309 17.49 24.13 4.96
C VAL A 309 17.70 22.69 5.43
N THR A 310 18.31 22.54 6.60
CA THR A 310 18.67 21.25 7.19
C THR A 310 17.76 20.84 8.36
N THR A 311 17.16 21.81 9.07
CA THR A 311 16.32 21.55 10.25
C THR A 311 14.97 20.93 9.87
N PRO A 312 14.46 19.94 10.64
CA PRO A 312 13.15 19.35 10.37
C PRO A 312 12.00 20.36 10.37
N GLN A 313 12.04 21.35 11.26
CA GLN A 313 11.04 22.42 11.34
C GLN A 313 11.11 23.34 10.11
N GLY A 314 12.29 23.86 9.77
CA GLY A 314 12.45 24.71 8.59
C GLY A 314 12.09 23.99 7.28
N LYS A 315 12.30 22.68 7.20
CA LYS A 315 11.79 21.86 6.08
C LYS A 315 10.27 21.83 6.07
N ALA A 316 9.60 21.61 7.21
CA ALA A 316 8.15 21.59 7.29
C ALA A 316 7.53 22.94 6.87
N ASP A 317 8.11 24.05 7.31
CA ASP A 317 7.68 25.41 6.94
C ASP A 317 7.88 25.67 5.44
N ALA A 318 9.02 25.29 4.89
CA ALA A 318 9.30 25.40 3.46
C ALA A 318 8.30 24.65 2.57
N PHE A 319 7.97 23.43 2.97
CA PHE A 319 6.98 22.61 2.28
C PHE A 319 5.57 23.19 2.43
N LEU A 320 5.23 23.77 3.57
CA LEU A 320 3.94 24.42 3.80
C LEU A 320 3.80 25.67 2.93
N ASN A 321 4.81 26.54 2.89
CA ASN A 321 4.79 27.75 2.06
C ASN A 321 4.65 27.41 0.57
N HIS A 322 5.37 26.39 0.09
CA HIS A 322 5.25 25.91 -1.30
C HIS A 322 3.86 25.35 -1.64
N LEU A 323 3.14 24.79 -0.67
CA LEU A 323 1.74 24.38 -0.85
C LEU A 323 0.80 25.59 -0.94
N LEU A 324 1.04 26.62 -0.13
CA LEU A 324 0.20 27.82 -0.08
C LEU A 324 0.39 28.73 -1.31
N GLU A 325 1.62 28.89 -1.79
CA GLU A 325 1.95 29.75 -2.96
C GLU A 325 1.25 29.29 -4.25
N LYS A 326 1.02 27.99 -4.42
CA LYS A 326 0.34 27.45 -5.61
C LYS A 326 -1.14 27.76 -5.70
N GLY A 327 -1.80 28.07 -4.58
CA GLY A 327 -3.24 28.34 -4.55
C GLY A 327 -3.63 29.78 -4.93
N ALA A 328 -2.67 30.64 -5.30
CA ALA A 328 -2.84 32.10 -5.32
C ALA A 328 -2.94 32.74 -6.73
N LEU A 329 -3.24 32.00 -7.80
CA LEU A 329 -3.18 32.55 -9.16
C LEU A 329 -4.46 32.32 -9.98
N LEU A 330 -5.28 33.36 -10.05
CA LEU A 330 -5.97 33.95 -11.22
C LEU A 330 -7.27 34.67 -10.80
N PRO A 331 -7.69 35.74 -11.49
CA PRO A 331 -8.88 36.52 -11.14
C PRO A 331 -10.18 35.69 -11.28
N ASN A 332 -11.05 35.79 -10.28
CA ASN A 332 -12.38 35.16 -10.27
C ASN A 332 -13.24 35.75 -11.40
N GLN A 333 -13.40 35.00 -12.49
CA GLN A 333 -14.51 35.21 -13.43
C GLN A 333 -15.57 34.15 -13.15
N THR A 334 -16.77 34.60 -12.81
CA THR A 334 -17.93 33.73 -12.57
C THR A 334 -18.74 33.63 -13.85
N GLU A 335 -19.06 32.41 -14.27
CA GLU A 335 -19.90 32.20 -15.44
C GLU A 335 -21.37 32.45 -15.10
N GLU A 336 -21.92 33.47 -15.74
CA GLU A 336 -23.34 33.80 -15.70
C GLU A 336 -24.06 33.11 -16.87
N GLY A 337 -24.98 32.20 -16.54
CA GLY A 337 -25.80 31.49 -17.52
C GLY A 337 -26.89 30.66 -16.84
N PRO A 338 -28.00 30.35 -17.54
CA PRO A 338 -29.02 29.46 -17.01
C PRO A 338 -28.47 28.03 -16.83
N PRO A 339 -28.84 27.32 -15.75
CA PRO A 339 -28.41 25.94 -15.57
C PRO A 339 -28.96 25.05 -16.70
N ASN A 340 -28.17 24.07 -17.14
CA ASN A 340 -28.67 22.98 -17.98
C ASN A 340 -29.77 22.20 -17.23
N LYS A 341 -30.49 21.34 -17.96
CA LYS A 341 -31.57 20.48 -17.43
C LYS A 341 -31.17 19.85 -16.08
N PRO A 342 -32.01 19.95 -15.03
CA PRO A 342 -31.64 19.51 -13.69
C PRO A 342 -31.37 18.00 -13.63
N LEU A 343 -30.28 17.63 -12.96
CA LEU A 343 -29.80 16.26 -12.80
C LEU A 343 -30.49 15.52 -11.63
N GLY A 344 -31.48 16.11 -10.95
CA GLY A 344 -32.12 15.48 -9.78
C GLY A 344 -31.21 15.39 -8.55
N SER A 345 -31.76 14.93 -7.42
CA SER A 345 -31.04 14.78 -6.15
C SER A 345 -30.27 13.46 -6.07
N LEU A 346 -29.25 13.44 -5.21
CA LEU A 346 -28.54 12.21 -4.83
C LEU A 346 -29.41 11.35 -3.92
N HIS A 347 -29.19 10.04 -3.91
CA HIS A 347 -29.90 9.12 -3.03
C HIS A 347 -29.42 9.27 -1.58
N LEU A 348 -30.37 9.34 -0.64
CA LEU A 348 -30.07 9.42 0.78
C LEU A 348 -29.33 8.16 1.26
N PRO A 349 -28.40 8.29 2.22
CA PRO A 349 -27.56 7.19 2.66
C PRO A 349 -28.35 6.14 3.44
N THR A 350 -28.16 4.87 3.08
CA THR A 350 -28.64 3.73 3.86
C THR A 350 -27.50 3.11 4.65
N LYS A 351 -27.81 2.31 5.68
CA LYS A 351 -26.81 1.62 6.51
C LYS A 351 -25.86 0.77 5.67
N GLU A 352 -26.37 0.12 4.65
CA GLU A 352 -25.61 -0.71 3.71
C GLU A 352 -24.63 0.12 2.88
N HIS A 353 -25.06 1.28 2.39
CA HIS A 353 -24.22 2.20 1.62
C HIS A 353 -23.10 2.78 2.49
N CYS A 354 -23.42 3.17 3.72
CA CYS A 354 -22.45 3.67 4.69
C CYS A 354 -21.40 2.61 5.06
N TRP A 355 -21.82 1.36 5.29
CA TRP A 355 -20.90 0.25 5.54
C TRP A 355 -19.96 0.01 4.37
N ALA A 356 -20.50 0.00 3.15
CA ALA A 356 -19.71 -0.22 1.93
C ALA A 356 -18.69 0.92 1.71
N ALA A 357 -19.05 2.17 2.02
CA ALA A 357 -18.18 3.32 1.84
C ALA A 357 -17.07 3.42 2.90
N LEU A 358 -17.37 3.07 4.16
CA LEU A 358 -16.44 3.21 5.30
C LEU A 358 -15.65 1.93 5.60
N CYS A 359 -16.32 0.77 5.63
CA CYS A 359 -15.77 -0.47 6.19
C CYS A 359 -15.25 -1.47 5.15
N ALA A 360 -15.81 -1.48 3.93
CA ALA A 360 -15.37 -2.38 2.86
C ALA A 360 -13.97 -2.06 2.25
N PRO A 361 -13.51 -0.79 2.17
CA PRO A 361 -12.19 -0.46 1.63
C PRO A 361 -11.02 -1.13 2.38
N PRO A 362 -9.86 -1.32 1.72
CA PRO A 362 -8.68 -1.86 2.38
C PRO A 362 -8.15 -0.89 3.47
N PRO A 363 -7.42 -1.41 4.48
CA PRO A 363 -6.85 -0.61 5.55
C PRO A 363 -6.02 0.56 5.02
N SER A 364 -6.47 1.79 5.28
CA SER A 364 -5.73 3.02 4.98
C SER A 364 -5.04 3.56 6.24
N ALA A 365 -3.93 4.29 6.03
CA ALA A 365 -3.31 5.06 7.11
C ALA A 365 -4.32 6.08 7.69
N PRO A 366 -4.37 6.22 9.03
CA PRO A 366 -5.28 7.15 9.70
C PRO A 366 -4.86 8.61 9.47
N GLY A 367 -5.80 9.54 9.70
CA GLY A 367 -5.53 10.98 9.73
C GLY A 367 -4.93 11.40 11.08
N GLU A 368 -5.18 12.65 11.46
CA GLU A 368 -4.80 13.17 12.80
C GLU A 368 -5.57 12.45 13.94
N ASP A 369 -6.76 11.93 13.65
CA ASP A 369 -7.60 11.17 14.58
C ASP A 369 -7.02 9.80 14.99
N GLY A 370 -6.01 9.28 14.30
CA GLY A 370 -5.40 8.00 14.62
C GLY A 370 -6.28 6.76 14.37
N LEU A 371 -7.49 6.93 13.83
CA LEU A 371 -8.45 5.85 13.60
C LEU A 371 -8.36 5.32 12.16
N ALA A 372 -8.01 4.05 12.00
CA ALA A 372 -7.95 3.37 10.71
C ALA A 372 -9.32 2.75 10.34
N THR A 373 -9.57 2.50 9.05
CA THR A 373 -10.80 1.82 8.55
C THR A 373 -11.09 0.47 9.22
N THR A 374 -10.07 -0.22 9.73
CA THR A 374 -10.24 -1.48 10.49
C THR A 374 -10.92 -1.25 11.82
N ALA A 375 -10.67 -0.12 12.49
CA ALA A 375 -11.34 0.22 13.75
C ALA A 375 -12.85 0.41 13.53
N TRP A 376 -13.22 1.16 12.48
CA TRP A 376 -14.63 1.35 12.11
C TRP A 376 -15.32 0.04 11.74
N ARG A 377 -14.64 -0.87 11.05
CA ARG A 377 -15.19 -2.20 10.71
C ARG A 377 -15.56 -3.02 11.95
N GLU A 378 -14.71 -2.98 12.98
CA GLU A 378 -14.91 -3.74 14.21
C GLU A 378 -15.93 -3.09 15.16
N LEU A 379 -16.01 -1.75 15.16
CA LEU A 379 -16.99 -0.98 15.94
C LEU A 379 -18.34 -0.80 15.24
N TRP A 380 -18.44 -1.15 13.95
CA TRP A 380 -19.66 -1.02 13.15
C TRP A 380 -20.92 -1.63 13.79
N PRO A 381 -20.88 -2.81 14.43
CA PRO A 381 -22.07 -3.40 15.05
C PRO A 381 -22.72 -2.51 16.11
N VAL A 382 -21.95 -1.61 16.74
CA VAL A 382 -22.42 -0.73 17.81
C VAL A 382 -22.65 0.69 17.31
N LEU A 383 -21.73 1.23 16.50
CA LEU A 383 -21.76 2.63 16.06
C LEU A 383 -22.37 2.84 14.67
N GLY A 384 -22.70 1.77 13.94
CA GLY A 384 -23.11 1.84 12.54
C GLY A 384 -24.38 2.65 12.29
N ASP A 385 -25.34 2.62 13.22
CA ASP A 385 -26.57 3.39 13.12
C ASP A 385 -26.32 4.89 13.29
N THR A 386 -25.56 5.28 14.33
CA THR A 386 -25.19 6.68 14.57
C THR A 386 -24.34 7.26 13.44
N ILE A 387 -23.42 6.48 12.87
CA ILE A 387 -22.63 6.88 11.70
C ILE A 387 -23.52 7.08 10.46
N THR A 388 -24.51 6.20 10.26
CA THR A 388 -25.45 6.32 9.15
C THR A 388 -26.29 7.59 9.28
N GLN A 389 -26.74 7.89 10.49
CA GLN A 389 -27.50 9.11 10.77
C GLN A 389 -26.65 10.38 10.62
N LEU A 390 -25.37 10.35 11.02
CA LEU A 390 -24.44 11.44 10.75
C LEU A 390 -24.34 11.72 9.24
N TYR A 391 -24.13 10.69 8.41
CA TYR A 391 -24.01 10.85 6.97
C TYR A 391 -25.33 11.33 6.32
N TYR A 392 -26.47 10.83 6.81
CA TYR A 392 -27.80 11.27 6.38
C TYR A 392 -27.97 12.78 6.61
N ARG A 393 -27.72 13.23 7.84
CA ARG A 393 -27.86 14.65 8.21
C ARG A 393 -26.88 15.55 7.46
N CYS A 394 -25.66 15.09 7.22
CA CYS A 394 -24.70 15.84 6.39
C CYS A 394 -25.25 16.09 4.98
N MET A 395 -25.90 15.09 4.36
CA MET A 395 -26.47 15.22 3.01
C MET A 395 -27.77 16.03 2.97
N GLU A 396 -28.60 15.93 4.00
CA GLU A 396 -29.88 16.65 4.09
C GLU A 396 -29.68 18.13 4.46
N GLU A 397 -28.87 18.42 5.48
CA GLU A 397 -28.60 19.78 5.95
C GLU A 397 -27.55 20.51 5.08
N GLY A 398 -26.78 19.78 4.27
CA GLY A 398 -25.74 20.35 3.40
C GLY A 398 -24.49 20.81 4.15
N CYS A 399 -24.13 20.12 5.23
CA CYS A 399 -23.03 20.46 6.13
C CYS A 399 -22.00 19.32 6.23
N PHE A 400 -20.72 19.65 6.32
CA PHE A 400 -19.63 18.70 6.51
C PHE A 400 -18.91 18.99 7.85
N PRO A 401 -18.67 17.98 8.72
CA PRO A 401 -18.14 18.25 10.05
C PRO A 401 -16.72 18.84 10.04
N LEU A 402 -16.49 19.93 10.77
CA LEU A 402 -15.21 20.63 10.88
C LEU A 402 -14.09 19.74 11.44
N SER A 403 -14.42 18.87 12.40
CA SER A 403 -13.46 17.92 12.99
C SER A 403 -12.87 16.94 11.97
N LEU A 404 -13.53 16.76 10.82
CA LEU A 404 -13.09 15.88 9.74
C LEU A 404 -12.37 16.64 8.62
N LYS A 405 -12.28 17.98 8.69
CA LYS A 405 -11.66 18.85 7.67
C LYS A 405 -10.14 19.06 7.86
N SER A 406 -9.57 18.61 8.98
CA SER A 406 -8.12 18.67 9.21
C SER A 406 -7.37 17.56 8.47
N ALA A 407 -6.23 17.90 7.87
CA ALA A 407 -5.46 17.01 7.02
C ALA A 407 -3.99 16.95 7.42
N LYS A 408 -3.51 15.75 7.76
CA LYS A 408 -2.10 15.48 8.01
C LYS A 408 -1.36 15.25 6.70
N VAL A 409 -0.47 16.15 6.30
CA VAL A 409 0.30 16.04 5.06
C VAL A 409 1.65 15.39 5.29
N ILE A 410 1.91 14.34 4.51
CA ILE A 410 3.21 13.64 4.46
C ILE A 410 3.82 13.85 3.08
N MET A 411 5.11 14.18 3.03
CA MET A 411 5.86 14.31 1.79
C MET A 411 6.46 12.97 1.37
N LEU A 412 6.05 12.45 0.20
CA LEU A 412 6.65 11.27 -0.41
C LEU A 412 7.57 11.65 -1.59
N PRO A 413 8.75 11.03 -1.72
CA PRO A 413 9.63 11.29 -2.84
C PRO A 413 9.00 10.78 -4.15
N LYS A 414 9.01 11.59 -5.20
CA LYS A 414 8.62 11.15 -6.55
C LYS A 414 9.66 10.16 -7.06
N PRO A 415 9.27 9.01 -7.61
CA PRO A 415 10.23 8.01 -8.08
C PRO A 415 11.04 8.53 -9.29
N GLY A 416 12.33 8.19 -9.34
CA GLY A 416 13.19 8.44 -10.51
C GLY A 416 13.68 9.89 -10.68
N LYS A 417 13.54 10.74 -9.66
CA LYS A 417 14.15 12.08 -9.66
C LYS A 417 15.64 11.97 -9.28
N ARG A 418 16.49 12.72 -9.99
CA ARG A 418 17.95 12.73 -9.78
C ARG A 418 18.34 13.53 -8.53
N ASP A 419 17.56 14.55 -8.21
CA ASP A 419 17.83 15.46 -7.09
C ASP A 419 16.58 15.61 -6.22
N TYR A 420 16.69 15.20 -4.95
CA TYR A 420 15.63 15.29 -3.94
C TYR A 420 15.80 16.50 -3.01
N THR A 421 16.77 17.38 -3.27
CA THR A 421 16.94 18.66 -2.56
C THR A 421 15.90 19.70 -2.99
N GLN A 422 15.24 19.49 -4.14
CA GLN A 422 14.24 20.38 -4.70
C GLN A 422 12.82 20.05 -4.20
N LEU A 423 12.01 21.06 -3.88
CA LEU A 423 10.64 20.89 -3.36
C LEU A 423 9.70 20.17 -4.34
N ASN A 424 9.86 20.43 -5.65
CA ASN A 424 9.07 19.82 -6.72
C ASN A 424 9.33 18.30 -6.92
N ALA A 425 10.40 17.76 -6.34
CA ALA A 425 10.71 16.33 -6.34
C ALA A 425 9.85 15.53 -5.34
N TRP A 426 9.07 16.21 -4.50
CA TRP A 426 8.21 15.60 -3.49
C TRP A 426 6.74 15.70 -3.88
N ARG A 427 5.93 14.74 -3.41
CA ARG A 427 4.47 14.72 -3.57
C ARG A 427 3.82 14.84 -2.18
N PRO A 428 2.98 15.87 -1.95
CA PRO A 428 2.19 15.95 -0.73
C PRO A 428 1.08 14.90 -0.75
N ILE A 429 0.89 14.18 0.35
CA ILE A 429 -0.26 13.28 0.52
C ILE A 429 -1.00 13.67 1.78
N SER A 430 -2.26 14.06 1.62
CA SER A 430 -3.18 14.41 2.70
C SER A 430 -3.81 13.15 3.31
N LEU A 431 -3.43 12.86 4.55
CA LEU A 431 -4.08 11.87 5.40
C LEU A 431 -5.28 12.51 6.11
N LEU A 432 -6.46 12.32 5.53
CA LEU A 432 -7.75 12.75 6.09
C LEU A 432 -8.30 11.70 7.07
N SER A 433 -9.20 12.12 7.96
CA SER A 433 -9.99 11.23 8.81
C SER A 433 -10.65 10.12 7.99
N THR A 434 -10.54 8.88 8.45
CA THR A 434 -11.15 7.74 7.75
C THR A 434 -12.67 7.77 7.80
N LEU A 435 -13.26 8.38 8.84
CA LEU A 435 -14.71 8.63 8.93
C LEU A 435 -15.16 9.63 7.85
N GLY A 436 -14.42 10.73 7.66
CA GLY A 436 -14.70 11.70 6.58
C GLY A 436 -14.56 11.08 5.19
N LYS A 437 -13.51 10.26 4.98
CA LYS A 437 -13.32 9.51 3.72
C LYS A 437 -14.47 8.56 3.39
N GLY A 438 -15.19 8.05 4.40
CA GLY A 438 -16.39 7.24 4.18
C GLY A 438 -17.49 8.03 3.49
N LEU A 439 -17.83 9.21 4.02
CA LEU A 439 -18.82 10.12 3.42
C LEU A 439 -18.37 10.60 2.03
N GLU A 440 -17.10 11.00 1.89
CA GLU A 440 -16.55 11.43 0.60
C GLU A 440 -16.64 10.34 -0.47
N ARG A 441 -16.39 9.07 -0.11
CA ARG A 441 -16.47 7.94 -1.04
C ARG A 441 -17.91 7.64 -1.44
N LEU A 442 -18.85 7.75 -0.50
CA LEU A 442 -20.28 7.62 -0.78
C LEU A 442 -20.72 8.66 -1.82
N LEU A 443 -20.40 9.94 -1.58
CA LEU A 443 -20.71 11.03 -2.50
C LEU A 443 -20.05 10.82 -3.86
N ALA A 444 -18.75 10.48 -3.88
CA ALA A 444 -18.01 10.27 -5.11
C ALA A 444 -18.61 9.17 -5.99
N GLN A 445 -19.05 8.06 -5.39
CA GLN A 445 -19.68 6.96 -6.10
C GLN A 445 -21.02 7.39 -6.73
N GLN A 446 -21.87 8.09 -5.98
CA GLN A 446 -23.17 8.53 -6.50
C GLN A 446 -23.03 9.59 -7.60
N ILE A 447 -22.13 10.57 -7.40
CA ILE A 447 -21.80 11.59 -8.40
C ILE A 447 -21.26 10.94 -9.68
N ALA A 448 -20.34 9.97 -9.57
CA ALA A 448 -19.79 9.29 -10.74
C ALA A 448 -20.84 8.52 -11.54
N VAL A 449 -21.73 7.77 -10.87
CA VAL A 449 -22.82 7.06 -11.54
C VAL A 449 -23.77 8.03 -12.23
N ARG A 450 -24.16 9.11 -11.55
CA ARG A 450 -25.08 10.10 -12.12
C ARG A 450 -24.47 10.85 -13.31
N ALA A 451 -23.19 11.20 -13.22
CA ALA A 451 -22.46 11.87 -14.31
C ALA A 451 -22.42 11.02 -15.59
N ILE A 452 -22.30 9.69 -15.45
CA ILE A 452 -22.34 8.75 -16.58
C ILE A 452 -23.76 8.63 -17.14
N GLN A 453 -24.77 8.44 -16.28
CA GLN A 453 -26.17 8.28 -16.70
C GLN A 453 -26.73 9.51 -17.43
N ALA A 454 -26.25 10.71 -17.06
CA ALA A 454 -26.68 11.96 -17.66
C ALA A 454 -25.75 12.49 -18.75
N ASP A 455 -24.75 11.70 -19.15
CA ASP A 455 -23.77 12.01 -20.21
C ASP A 455 -23.07 13.38 -20.03
N VAL A 456 -22.81 13.75 -18.77
CA VAL A 456 -22.14 15.02 -18.41
C VAL A 456 -20.66 14.99 -18.82
N LEU A 457 -20.06 13.80 -18.82
CA LEU A 457 -18.65 13.59 -19.14
C LEU A 457 -18.53 12.97 -20.53
N ALA A 458 -17.64 13.53 -21.36
CA ALA A 458 -17.36 13.00 -22.68
C ALA A 458 -17.02 11.48 -22.64
N PRO A 459 -17.41 10.70 -23.66
CA PRO A 459 -17.15 9.26 -23.69
C PRO A 459 -15.68 8.90 -23.49
N CYS A 460 -14.75 9.71 -24.01
CA CYS A 460 -13.30 9.52 -23.91
C CYS A 460 -12.65 10.15 -22.65
N HIS A 461 -13.44 10.61 -21.67
CA HIS A 461 -12.96 11.08 -20.37
C HIS A 461 -13.02 9.94 -19.34
N PHE A 462 -11.85 9.46 -18.94
CA PHE A 462 -11.63 8.33 -18.03
C PHE A 462 -10.86 8.81 -16.79
N GLY A 463 -10.67 7.90 -15.84
CA GLY A 463 -10.08 8.18 -14.53
C GLY A 463 -11.17 8.33 -13.48
N ALA A 464 -11.00 7.72 -12.31
CA ALA A 464 -11.94 7.74 -11.18
C ALA A 464 -13.43 7.39 -11.44
N LEU A 465 -13.78 6.92 -12.64
CA LEU A 465 -15.12 6.46 -13.01
C LEU A 465 -15.25 4.93 -12.91
N PRO A 466 -16.41 4.40 -12.46
CA PRO A 466 -16.64 2.95 -12.43
C PRO A 466 -16.65 2.38 -13.85
N GLY A 467 -16.07 1.18 -14.02
CA GLY A 467 -16.10 0.44 -15.29
C GLY A 467 -15.17 0.98 -16.39
N ARG A 468 -14.35 2.01 -16.11
CA ARG A 468 -13.42 2.63 -17.07
C ARG A 468 -11.99 2.54 -16.58
N SER A 469 -11.10 1.86 -17.31
CA SER A 469 -9.68 1.72 -16.96
C SER A 469 -8.74 2.48 -17.90
N ALA A 470 -7.50 2.72 -17.44
CA ALA A 470 -6.48 3.33 -18.28
C ALA A 470 -6.19 2.52 -19.55
N ILE A 471 -6.24 1.19 -19.46
CA ILE A 471 -5.97 0.29 -20.59
C ILE A 471 -7.09 0.38 -21.63
N ASP A 472 -8.35 0.50 -21.19
CA ASP A 472 -9.49 0.70 -22.09
C ASP A 472 -9.30 1.98 -22.92
N LEU A 473 -8.86 3.08 -22.30
CA LEU A 473 -8.62 4.34 -23.03
C LEU A 473 -7.48 4.20 -24.06
N VAL A 474 -6.39 3.52 -23.68
CA VAL A 474 -5.29 3.20 -24.62
C VAL A 474 -5.78 2.33 -25.78
N GLN A 475 -6.66 1.36 -25.53
CA GLN A 475 -7.25 0.55 -26.59
C GLN A 475 -8.09 1.39 -27.56
N VAL A 476 -8.91 2.32 -27.06
CA VAL A 476 -9.69 3.22 -27.92
C VAL A 476 -8.75 4.08 -28.77
N LEU A 477 -7.69 4.65 -28.19
CA LEU A 477 -6.67 5.40 -28.93
C LEU A 477 -6.04 4.56 -30.03
N VAL A 478 -5.52 3.37 -29.68
CA VAL A 478 -4.87 2.46 -30.64
C VAL A 478 -5.82 2.05 -31.75
N HIS A 479 -7.08 1.78 -31.42
CA HIS A 479 -8.11 1.45 -32.40
C HIS A 479 -8.32 2.58 -33.40
N ARG A 480 -8.43 3.85 -32.96
CA ARG A 480 -8.56 5.00 -33.87
C ARG A 480 -7.36 5.18 -34.78
N VAL A 481 -6.15 4.94 -34.27
CA VAL A 481 -4.93 4.98 -35.09
C VAL A 481 -4.93 3.85 -36.13
N GLU A 482 -5.36 2.64 -35.74
CA GLU A 482 -5.49 1.51 -36.67
C GLU A 482 -6.55 1.76 -37.75
N GLU A 483 -7.68 2.39 -37.41
CA GLU A 483 -8.69 2.83 -38.38
C GLU A 483 -8.12 3.86 -39.35
N ALA A 484 -7.35 4.84 -38.87
CA ALA A 484 -6.67 5.80 -39.73
C ALA A 484 -5.72 5.10 -40.71
N PHE A 485 -4.95 4.10 -40.24
CA PHE A 485 -4.10 3.29 -41.10
C PHE A 485 -4.86 2.49 -42.15
N GLN A 486 -6.05 1.95 -41.81
CA GLN A 486 -6.91 1.25 -42.77
C GLN A 486 -7.42 2.20 -43.87
N GLN A 487 -7.64 3.47 -43.54
CA GLN A 487 -8.02 4.51 -44.49
C GLN A 487 -6.83 5.10 -45.28
N GLY A 488 -5.60 4.60 -45.08
CA GLY A 488 -4.40 5.13 -45.73
C GLY A 488 -3.91 6.48 -45.18
N LYS A 489 -4.50 6.93 -44.07
CA LYS A 489 -4.18 8.19 -43.37
C LYS A 489 -3.08 7.98 -42.34
N ASP A 490 -2.47 9.08 -41.94
CA ASP A 490 -1.51 9.17 -40.85
C ASP A 490 -2.14 9.90 -39.66
N ALA A 491 -1.59 9.70 -38.46
CA ALA A 491 -2.14 10.29 -37.24
C ALA A 491 -1.05 10.94 -36.37
N SER A 492 -1.39 12.00 -35.67
CA SER A 492 -0.50 12.71 -34.77
C SER A 492 -1.19 12.91 -33.42
N LEU A 493 -0.47 12.58 -32.35
CA LEU A 493 -0.94 12.66 -30.97
C LEU A 493 -0.13 13.73 -30.22
N LEU A 494 -0.84 14.69 -29.65
CA LEU A 494 -0.31 15.69 -28.73
C LEU A 494 -0.68 15.29 -27.31
N LEU A 495 0.31 15.14 -26.43
CA LEU A 495 0.12 14.86 -25.02
C LEU A 495 0.36 16.11 -24.18
N LEU A 496 -0.58 16.39 -23.29
CA LEU A 496 -0.59 17.54 -22.40
C LEU A 496 -0.78 17.07 -20.95
N ASP A 497 -0.09 17.71 -20.02
CA ASP A 497 -0.20 17.48 -18.57
C ASP A 497 -0.61 18.78 -17.89
N VAL A 498 -1.66 18.74 -17.06
CA VAL A 498 -2.15 19.91 -16.34
C VAL A 498 -1.19 20.26 -15.20
N LYS A 499 -0.72 21.52 -15.16
CA LYS A 499 0.24 21.98 -14.16
C LYS A 499 -0.42 22.06 -12.78
N GLY A 500 -0.14 21.07 -11.94
CA GLY A 500 -0.64 21.05 -10.57
C GLY A 500 -2.15 20.84 -10.49
N ALA A 501 -2.69 19.91 -11.28
CA ALA A 501 -4.11 19.61 -11.46
C ALA A 501 -5.02 19.86 -10.24
N PHE A 502 -4.78 19.19 -9.10
CA PHE A 502 -5.62 19.38 -7.90
C PHE A 502 -5.40 20.73 -7.21
N ASP A 503 -4.17 21.23 -7.19
CA ASP A 503 -3.81 22.50 -6.55
C ASP A 503 -4.39 23.70 -7.34
N ALA A 504 -4.55 23.55 -8.66
CA ALA A 504 -5.00 24.59 -9.59
C ALA A 504 -6.53 24.84 -9.57
N VAL A 505 -7.33 23.93 -9.00
CA VAL A 505 -8.80 24.06 -9.03
C VAL A 505 -9.27 25.24 -8.18
N ILE A 506 -9.97 26.18 -8.83
CA ILE A 506 -10.58 27.35 -8.18
C ILE A 506 -11.98 26.97 -7.68
N HIS A 507 -12.20 27.10 -6.36
CA HIS A 507 -13.44 26.63 -5.70
C HIS A 507 -14.71 27.30 -6.26
N GLN A 508 -14.66 28.62 -6.51
CA GLN A 508 -15.83 29.35 -7.02
C GLN A 508 -16.21 28.91 -8.43
N GLN A 509 -15.22 28.73 -9.32
CA GLN A 509 -15.44 28.25 -10.68
C GLN A 509 -15.92 26.79 -10.70
N LEU A 510 -15.39 25.94 -9.82
CA LEU A 510 -15.88 24.57 -9.67
C LEU A 510 -17.39 24.56 -9.33
N LEU A 511 -17.82 25.37 -8.35
CA LEU A 511 -19.22 25.46 -7.96
C LEU A 511 -20.10 26.05 -9.07
N SER A 512 -19.62 27.03 -9.83
CA SER A 512 -20.36 27.58 -10.98
C SER A 512 -20.50 26.57 -12.11
N HIS A 513 -19.46 25.82 -12.45
CA HIS A 513 -19.51 24.76 -13.46
C HIS A 513 -20.51 23.66 -13.07
N LEU A 514 -20.49 23.22 -11.81
CA LEU A 514 -21.45 22.22 -11.33
C LEU A 514 -22.90 22.76 -11.36
N ARG A 515 -23.11 24.04 -11.06
CA ARG A 515 -24.42 24.67 -11.23
C ARG A 515 -24.86 24.64 -12.69
N LEU A 516 -23.99 25.01 -13.63
CA LEU A 516 -24.29 25.01 -15.06
C LEU A 516 -24.56 23.61 -15.62
N GLN A 517 -23.89 22.58 -15.08
CA GLN A 517 -24.16 21.18 -15.42
C GLN A 517 -25.53 20.67 -14.92
N GLY A 518 -26.21 21.42 -14.04
CA GLY A 518 -27.55 21.07 -13.54
C GLY A 518 -27.56 20.28 -12.21
N TRP A 519 -26.45 20.29 -11.44
CA TRP A 519 -26.40 19.60 -10.15
C TRP A 519 -27.31 20.26 -9.10
N HIS A 520 -27.91 19.44 -8.22
CA HIS A 520 -28.87 19.90 -7.21
C HIS A 520 -28.24 20.87 -6.18
N LYS A 521 -29.00 21.90 -5.77
CA LYS A 521 -28.54 22.95 -4.83
C LYS A 521 -28.01 22.41 -3.51
N GLY A 522 -28.65 21.38 -2.93
CA GLY A 522 -28.20 20.77 -1.68
C GLY A 522 -26.79 20.15 -1.77
N LEU A 523 -26.46 19.53 -2.92
CA LEU A 523 -25.10 19.01 -3.15
C LEU A 523 -24.10 20.17 -3.28
N LEU A 524 -24.45 21.23 -4.01
CA LEU A 524 -23.57 22.40 -4.15
C LEU A 524 -23.28 23.06 -2.80
N GLN A 525 -24.27 23.12 -1.92
CA GLN A 525 -24.12 23.64 -0.56
C GLN A 525 -23.17 22.75 0.27
N LEU A 526 -23.36 21.43 0.24
CA LEU A 526 -22.47 20.48 0.91
C LEU A 526 -21.03 20.56 0.39
N LEU A 527 -20.84 20.67 -0.93
CA LEU A 527 -19.51 20.80 -1.54
C LEU A 527 -18.86 22.13 -1.17
N LYS A 528 -19.62 23.23 -1.16
CA LYS A 528 -19.15 24.54 -0.70
C LYS A 528 -18.64 24.45 0.73
N ASP A 529 -19.42 23.87 1.64
CA ASP A 529 -19.02 23.69 3.03
C ASP A 529 -17.78 22.78 3.17
N TRP A 530 -17.72 21.69 2.39
CA TRP A 530 -16.58 20.75 2.37
C TRP A 530 -15.27 21.39 1.89
N LEU A 531 -15.33 22.35 0.94
CA LEU A 531 -14.18 23.09 0.43
C LEU A 531 -13.68 24.16 1.42
N THR A 532 -14.58 24.76 2.20
CA THR A 532 -14.26 25.85 3.14
C THR A 532 -13.81 25.36 4.51
N GLY A 533 -12.98 26.15 5.20
CA GLY A 533 -12.60 25.89 6.60
C GLY A 533 -11.64 24.71 6.80
N ARG A 534 -10.76 24.43 5.83
CA ARG A 534 -9.79 23.33 5.88
C ARG A 534 -8.43 23.78 6.43
N SER A 535 -7.82 22.93 7.25
CA SER A 535 -6.46 23.10 7.78
C SER A 535 -5.55 21.96 7.34
N VAL A 536 -4.27 22.25 7.12
CA VAL A 536 -3.24 21.25 6.83
C VAL A 536 -2.09 21.36 7.81
N SER A 537 -1.65 20.20 8.33
CA SER A 537 -0.47 20.04 9.15
C SER A 537 0.58 19.23 8.40
N VAL A 538 1.70 19.84 8.01
CA VAL A 538 2.83 19.18 7.34
C VAL A 538 3.76 18.58 8.41
N HIS A 539 4.01 17.28 8.35
CA HIS A 539 4.91 16.60 9.30
C HIS A 539 6.16 16.05 8.62
N ILE A 540 7.33 16.42 9.14
CA ILE A 540 8.64 15.93 8.70
C ILE A 540 9.45 15.51 9.93
N LYS A 541 9.52 14.19 10.17
CA LYS A 541 10.12 13.60 11.38
C LYS A 541 9.53 14.20 12.67
N GLU A 542 10.20 15.19 13.24
CA GLU A 542 9.88 15.90 14.48
C GLU A 542 9.38 17.33 14.24
N GLY A 543 9.56 17.87 13.03
CA GLY A 543 9.03 19.19 12.66
C GLY A 543 7.57 19.11 12.22
N THR A 544 6.75 20.07 12.67
CA THR A 544 5.34 20.19 12.30
C THR A 544 5.00 21.66 12.02
N ALA A 545 4.35 21.92 10.89
CA ALA A 545 3.88 23.24 10.51
C ALA A 545 2.41 23.17 10.06
N THR A 546 1.56 24.05 10.59
CA THR A 546 0.11 24.03 10.33
C THR A 546 -0.37 25.37 9.78
N ALA A 547 -1.19 25.34 8.73
CA ALA A 547 -1.84 26.53 8.19
C ALA A 547 -3.22 26.22 7.59
N PRO A 548 -4.12 27.22 7.51
CA PRO A 548 -5.36 27.12 6.75
C PRO A 548 -5.07 27.11 5.24
N ILE A 549 -5.84 26.32 4.48
CA ILE A 549 -5.74 26.28 3.01
C ILE A 549 -6.88 27.07 2.37
N LYS A 550 -6.54 27.90 1.37
CA LYS A 550 -7.48 28.78 0.68
C LYS A 550 -7.91 28.29 -0.72
N GLY A 551 -7.25 27.29 -1.30
CA GLY A 551 -7.53 26.83 -2.67
C GLY A 551 -7.07 25.39 -2.96
N GLY A 552 -7.54 24.83 -4.08
CA GLY A 552 -7.24 23.48 -4.53
C GLY A 552 -8.07 22.37 -3.87
N LEU A 553 -7.93 21.16 -4.39
CA LEU A 553 -8.58 19.94 -3.90
C LEU A 553 -7.60 19.08 -3.08
N PRO A 554 -8.02 18.51 -1.94
CA PRO A 554 -7.13 17.71 -1.10
C PRO A 554 -6.64 16.44 -1.80
N GLN A 555 -5.30 16.28 -1.93
CA GLN A 555 -4.67 15.12 -2.55
C GLN A 555 -4.69 13.90 -1.62
N GLY A 556 -5.68 13.03 -1.81
CA GLY A 556 -5.92 11.85 -0.95
C GLY A 556 -7.38 11.68 -0.52
N SER A 557 -8.24 12.64 -0.84
CA SER A 557 -9.70 12.53 -0.76
C SER A 557 -10.25 11.63 -1.86
N PRO A 558 -11.21 10.72 -1.56
CA PRO A 558 -11.96 9.99 -2.57
C PRO A 558 -12.86 10.87 -3.46
N LEU A 559 -13.22 12.08 -3.01
CA LEU A 559 -14.13 12.99 -3.71
C LEU A 559 -13.40 13.92 -4.69
N SER A 560 -12.16 14.31 -4.39
CA SER A 560 -11.35 15.18 -5.26
C SER A 560 -11.26 14.71 -6.72
N PRO A 561 -11.02 13.41 -7.04
CA PRO A 561 -10.86 12.97 -8.42
C PRO A 561 -12.11 13.21 -9.28
N ILE A 562 -13.31 12.87 -8.79
CA ILE A 562 -14.54 13.07 -9.59
C ILE A 562 -14.87 14.55 -9.77
N LEU A 563 -14.61 15.39 -8.76
CA LEU A 563 -14.79 16.84 -8.88
C LEU A 563 -13.83 17.44 -9.92
N PHE A 564 -12.58 16.96 -9.97
CA PHE A 564 -11.63 17.38 -10.99
C PHE A 564 -12.10 17.02 -12.41
N LEU A 565 -12.65 15.81 -12.62
CA LEU A 565 -13.19 15.42 -13.93
C LEU A 565 -14.35 16.31 -14.36
N LEU A 566 -15.27 16.61 -13.44
CA LEU A 566 -16.42 17.48 -13.71
C LEU A 566 -15.96 18.92 -14.01
N TYR A 567 -14.89 19.38 -13.37
CA TYR A 567 -14.28 20.67 -13.65
C TYR A 567 -13.62 20.72 -15.04
N ALA A 568 -12.85 19.69 -15.40
CA ALA A 568 -12.17 19.58 -16.68
C ALA A 568 -13.09 19.21 -17.86
N ALA A 569 -14.34 18.80 -17.59
CA ALA A 569 -15.28 18.27 -18.59
C ALA A 569 -15.48 19.19 -19.81
N ARG A 570 -15.50 20.52 -19.61
CA ARG A 570 -15.63 21.51 -20.69
C ARG A 570 -14.43 21.48 -21.63
N ILE A 571 -13.21 21.36 -21.12
CA ILE A 571 -12.00 21.29 -21.95
C ILE A 571 -12.05 20.04 -22.84
N VAL A 572 -12.41 18.90 -22.27
CA VAL A 572 -12.43 17.61 -22.99
C VAL A 572 -13.52 17.54 -24.06
N SER A 573 -14.66 18.19 -23.84
CA SER A 573 -15.80 18.19 -24.77
C SER A 573 -15.65 19.18 -25.93
N THR A 574 -14.72 20.13 -25.84
CA THR A 574 -14.57 21.20 -26.84
C THR A 574 -13.93 20.69 -28.14
N LEU A 575 -13.02 19.71 -28.07
CA LEU A 575 -12.32 19.18 -29.24
C LEU A 575 -12.60 17.70 -29.46
N GLU A 576 -13.06 17.40 -30.68
CA GLU A 576 -13.11 16.04 -31.17
C GLU A 576 -11.71 15.41 -31.21
N GLY A 577 -11.62 14.12 -30.85
CA GLY A 577 -10.32 13.45 -30.76
C GLY A 577 -9.57 13.64 -29.44
N SER A 578 -10.19 14.29 -28.45
CA SER A 578 -9.65 14.40 -27.10
C SER A 578 -9.82 13.10 -26.29
N PHE A 579 -8.75 12.70 -25.63
CA PHE A 579 -8.67 11.58 -24.71
C PHE A 579 -8.12 12.08 -23.38
N CYS A 580 -8.84 11.86 -22.29
CA CYS A 580 -8.39 12.31 -20.98
C CYS A 580 -8.44 11.17 -19.98
N TYR A 581 -7.37 10.99 -19.22
CA TYR A 581 -7.36 10.13 -18.05
C TYR A 581 -6.97 10.99 -16.84
N ALA A 582 -7.96 11.38 -16.04
CA ALA A 582 -7.77 12.41 -15.02
C ALA A 582 -7.07 13.66 -15.62
N ASP A 583 -5.84 13.97 -15.19
CA ASP A 583 -5.04 15.12 -15.63
C ASP A 583 -4.18 14.89 -16.87
N ASP A 584 -4.01 13.62 -17.29
CA ASP A 584 -3.28 13.27 -18.51
C ASP A 584 -4.21 13.43 -19.74
N MET A 585 -3.96 14.46 -20.55
CA MET A 585 -4.73 14.75 -21.76
C MET A 585 -3.95 14.37 -23.02
N GLY A 586 -4.65 13.83 -24.02
CA GLY A 586 -4.13 13.50 -25.33
C GLY A 586 -5.10 13.94 -26.42
N ILE A 587 -4.60 14.55 -27.50
CA ILE A 587 -5.41 14.95 -28.65
C ILE A 587 -4.87 14.21 -29.87
N LEU A 588 -5.71 13.37 -30.47
CA LEU A 588 -5.36 12.62 -31.67
C LEU A 588 -6.07 13.21 -32.87
N LEU A 589 -5.30 13.64 -33.86
CA LEU A 589 -5.82 14.13 -35.14
C LEU A 589 -5.26 13.31 -36.30
N THR A 590 -6.05 13.13 -37.35
CA THR A 590 -5.72 12.30 -38.51
C THR A 590 -5.71 13.13 -39.78
N GLY A 591 -4.70 12.95 -40.63
CA GLY A 591 -4.57 13.64 -41.91
C GLY A 591 -4.10 12.70 -43.01
N ASN A 592 -4.12 13.15 -44.26
CA ASN A 592 -3.57 12.37 -45.38
C ASN A 592 -2.04 12.30 -45.32
N THR A 593 -1.42 13.33 -44.72
CA THR A 593 0.00 13.42 -44.42
C THR A 593 0.25 13.79 -42.95
N LEU A 594 1.48 13.57 -42.48
CA LEU A 594 1.87 13.96 -41.12
C LEU A 594 1.91 15.48 -40.95
N GLU A 595 2.25 16.23 -42.00
CA GLU A 595 2.27 17.69 -42.01
C GLU A 595 0.86 18.27 -41.81
N GLU A 596 -0.14 17.72 -42.50
CA GLU A 596 -1.55 18.13 -42.36
C GLU A 596 -2.04 17.92 -40.93
N SER A 597 -1.85 16.71 -40.38
CA SER A 597 -2.24 16.42 -38.99
C SER A 597 -1.47 17.27 -37.97
N SER A 598 -0.22 17.65 -38.27
CA SER A 598 0.60 18.51 -37.42
C SER A 598 0.08 19.95 -37.40
N GLN A 599 -0.35 20.48 -38.55
CA GLN A 599 -0.96 21.81 -38.62
C GLN A 599 -2.29 21.86 -37.85
N GLN A 600 -3.11 20.82 -37.97
CA GLN A 600 -4.34 20.70 -37.20
C GLN A 600 -4.06 20.64 -35.69
N LEU A 601 -3.00 19.94 -35.25
CA LEU A 601 -2.60 19.90 -33.84
C LEU A 601 -2.19 21.27 -33.30
N VAL A 602 -1.49 22.10 -34.10
CA VAL A 602 -1.11 23.46 -33.70
C VAL A 602 -2.35 24.30 -33.43
N GLU A 603 -3.38 24.19 -34.27
CA GLU A 603 -4.62 24.93 -34.09
C GLU A 603 -5.42 24.43 -32.88
N ALA A 604 -5.54 23.11 -32.72
CA ALA A 604 -6.16 22.50 -31.54
C ALA A 604 -5.45 22.93 -30.23
N TYR A 605 -4.11 23.00 -30.23
CA TYR A 605 -3.33 23.45 -29.08
C TYR A 605 -3.61 24.91 -28.70
N LYS A 606 -3.75 25.82 -29.68
CA LYS A 606 -4.11 27.22 -29.40
C LYS A 606 -5.46 27.31 -28.69
N GLN A 607 -6.46 26.59 -29.20
CA GLN A 607 -7.81 26.58 -28.63
C GLN A 607 -7.83 26.04 -27.21
N ILE A 608 -7.16 24.90 -26.97
CA ILE A 608 -7.07 24.30 -25.62
C ILE A 608 -6.28 25.18 -24.66
N THR A 609 -5.20 25.81 -25.11
CA THR A 609 -4.37 26.64 -24.23
C THR A 609 -5.14 27.88 -23.78
N ALA A 610 -5.86 28.52 -24.70
CA ALA A 610 -6.75 29.64 -24.37
C ALA A 610 -7.85 29.23 -23.39
N LEU A 611 -8.53 28.10 -23.66
CA LEU A 611 -9.58 27.58 -22.78
C LEU A 611 -9.03 27.14 -21.41
N GLY A 612 -7.84 26.53 -21.38
CA GLY A 612 -7.15 26.15 -20.15
C GLY A 612 -6.80 27.37 -19.30
N THR A 613 -6.39 28.48 -19.91
CA THR A 613 -6.16 29.74 -19.18
C THR A 613 -7.45 30.38 -18.67
N GLU A 614 -8.55 30.33 -19.43
CA GLU A 614 -9.87 30.83 -19.02
C GLU A 614 -10.42 30.02 -17.84
N THR A 615 -10.31 28.69 -17.92
CA THR A 615 -10.84 27.75 -16.93
C THR A 615 -9.91 27.51 -15.74
N GLY A 616 -8.75 28.19 -15.66
CA GLY A 616 -7.81 28.03 -14.54
C GLY A 616 -7.01 26.72 -14.53
N LEU A 617 -6.96 25.99 -15.65
CA LEU A 617 -6.19 24.75 -15.83
C LEU A 617 -5.04 24.94 -16.84
N PRO A 618 -3.93 25.60 -16.46
CA PRO A 618 -2.80 25.79 -17.35
C PRO A 618 -2.03 24.47 -17.60
N PHE A 619 -1.55 24.28 -18.82
CA PHE A 619 -0.77 23.11 -19.21
C PHE A 619 0.73 23.28 -18.96
N SER A 620 1.41 22.17 -18.68
CA SER A 620 2.86 22.12 -18.46
C SER A 620 3.62 22.06 -19.78
N ILE A 621 4.35 23.13 -20.08
CA ILE A 621 5.22 23.23 -21.26
C ILE A 621 6.28 22.13 -21.27
N GLU A 622 6.99 21.92 -20.16
CA GLU A 622 8.10 20.94 -20.05
C GLU A 622 7.69 19.48 -20.26
N LYS A 623 6.41 19.16 -20.06
CA LYS A 623 5.87 17.80 -20.17
C LYS A 623 5.07 17.58 -21.45
N THR A 624 4.96 18.59 -22.30
CA THR A 624 4.25 18.48 -23.56
C THR A 624 5.06 17.61 -24.52
N GLU A 625 4.47 16.54 -25.04
CA GLU A 625 5.12 15.57 -25.92
C GLU A 625 4.27 15.32 -27.17
N ILE A 626 4.92 15.00 -28.29
CA ILE A 626 4.26 14.68 -29.56
C ILE A 626 4.71 13.31 -30.07
N GLN A 627 3.75 12.52 -30.51
CA GLN A 627 3.96 11.21 -31.13
C GLN A 627 3.23 11.14 -32.48
N HIS A 628 3.98 10.86 -33.55
CA HIS A 628 3.40 10.56 -34.86
C HIS A 628 3.20 9.07 -35.05
N PHE A 629 2.16 8.71 -35.80
CA PHE A 629 1.80 7.36 -36.19
C PHE A 629 1.69 7.29 -37.71
N SER A 630 2.53 6.46 -38.34
CA SER A 630 2.51 6.25 -39.80
C SER A 630 3.04 4.87 -40.16
N ARG A 631 2.40 4.21 -41.12
CA ARG A 631 2.91 2.97 -41.74
C ARG A 631 3.78 3.23 -42.97
N LYS A 632 3.71 4.43 -43.53
CA LYS A 632 4.51 4.85 -44.69
C LYS A 632 5.98 4.98 -44.29
N GLN A 633 6.88 4.76 -45.25
CA GLN A 633 8.31 4.96 -45.01
C GLN A 633 8.59 6.47 -45.03
N GLN A 634 8.67 7.07 -43.84
CA GLN A 634 8.96 8.49 -43.67
C GLN A 634 10.49 8.70 -43.63
N GLN A 635 11.01 9.61 -44.44
CA GLN A 635 12.43 10.00 -44.39
C GLN A 635 12.74 10.86 -43.16
N HIS A 636 11.78 11.67 -42.71
CA HIS A 636 11.88 12.55 -41.55
C HIS A 636 10.52 12.65 -40.85
N LEU A 637 10.48 12.76 -39.52
CA LEU A 637 9.26 13.01 -38.76
C LEU A 637 9.11 14.53 -38.55
N PRO A 638 8.01 15.17 -38.97
CA PRO A 638 7.90 16.62 -38.94
C PRO A 638 8.00 17.16 -37.51
N THR A 639 8.81 18.21 -37.32
CA THR A 639 8.86 18.95 -36.05
C THR A 639 7.64 19.85 -35.98
N VAL A 640 6.92 19.83 -34.85
CA VAL A 640 5.73 20.68 -34.66
C VAL A 640 6.11 21.87 -33.79
N THR A 641 5.89 23.08 -34.31
CA THR A 641 6.17 24.32 -33.59
C THR A 641 4.90 24.78 -32.86
N LEU A 642 4.88 24.63 -31.53
CA LEU A 642 3.77 25.08 -30.70
C LEU A 642 4.01 26.51 -30.18
N PRO A 643 2.99 27.40 -30.21
CA PRO A 643 3.07 28.74 -29.64
C PRO A 643 3.51 28.73 -28.16
N GLY A 644 4.52 29.52 -27.82
CA GLY A 644 5.05 29.66 -26.45
C GLY A 644 5.97 28.53 -25.98
N ILE A 645 6.13 27.44 -26.74
CA ILE A 645 7.04 26.32 -26.42
C ILE A 645 8.23 26.27 -27.39
N GLY A 646 7.98 26.51 -28.68
CA GLY A 646 8.96 26.33 -29.75
C GLY A 646 8.78 24.99 -30.49
N GLY A 647 9.81 24.58 -31.24
CA GLY A 647 9.79 23.34 -32.03
C GLY A 647 9.94 22.10 -31.15
N ILE A 648 8.90 21.28 -31.05
CA ILE A 648 8.92 19.99 -30.36
C ILE A 648 9.28 18.91 -31.36
N THR A 649 10.40 18.24 -31.12
CA THR A 649 10.81 17.08 -31.93
C THR A 649 10.02 15.84 -31.48
N PRO A 650 9.36 15.13 -32.41
CA PRO A 650 8.56 13.97 -32.06
C PRO A 650 9.44 12.83 -31.55
N SER A 651 8.97 12.14 -30.51
CA SER A 651 9.69 11.00 -29.94
C SER A 651 9.51 9.74 -30.81
N LEU A 652 10.53 8.87 -30.82
CA LEU A 652 10.43 7.54 -31.46
C LEU A 652 9.46 6.62 -30.72
N TYR A 653 9.36 6.81 -29.41
CA TYR A 653 8.41 6.16 -28.54
C TYR A 653 7.99 7.12 -27.43
N THR A 654 6.69 7.17 -27.12
CA THR A 654 6.13 8.02 -26.08
C THR A 654 5.41 7.18 -25.04
N ARG A 655 5.59 7.50 -23.75
CA ARG A 655 4.89 6.81 -22.66
C ARG A 655 3.58 7.53 -22.36
N TRP A 656 2.46 6.86 -22.62
CA TRP A 656 1.15 7.37 -22.22
C TRP A 656 0.39 6.31 -21.42
N LEU A 657 -0.11 6.71 -20.24
CA LEU A 657 -0.81 5.84 -19.29
C LEU A 657 -0.05 4.53 -18.98
N GLY A 658 1.28 4.62 -18.91
CA GLY A 658 2.16 3.47 -18.62
C GLY A 658 2.44 2.53 -19.80
N VAL A 659 1.89 2.80 -20.99
CA VAL A 659 2.18 2.05 -22.23
C VAL A 659 3.13 2.86 -23.12
N LEU A 660 4.17 2.22 -23.66
CA LEU A 660 5.05 2.85 -24.65
C LEU A 660 4.47 2.64 -26.05
N LEU A 661 4.11 3.74 -26.71
CA LEU A 661 3.57 3.77 -28.08
C LEU A 661 4.70 4.12 -29.04
N ASP A 662 4.91 3.33 -30.08
CA ASP A 662 5.85 3.59 -31.16
C ASP A 662 5.13 3.98 -32.46
N THR A 663 5.85 4.61 -33.39
CA THR A 663 5.28 5.15 -34.65
C THR A 663 4.47 4.15 -35.48
N LYS A 664 4.83 2.86 -35.41
CA LYS A 664 4.17 1.77 -36.16
C LYS A 664 3.28 0.88 -35.28
N LEU A 665 3.11 1.21 -34.00
CA LEU A 665 2.37 0.39 -33.03
C LEU A 665 2.87 -1.07 -32.96
N THR A 666 4.19 -1.28 -32.97
CA THR A 666 4.80 -2.60 -32.78
C THR A 666 4.95 -2.98 -31.30
N PHE A 667 4.92 -2.00 -30.39
CA PHE A 667 5.03 -2.15 -28.93
C PHE A 667 6.29 -2.88 -28.44
N LYS A 668 7.32 -3.04 -29.27
CA LYS A 668 8.56 -3.78 -28.90
C LYS A 668 9.24 -3.19 -27.67
N ALA A 669 9.33 -1.86 -27.60
CA ALA A 669 9.92 -1.16 -26.45
C ALA A 669 9.11 -1.39 -25.17
N HIS A 670 7.78 -1.34 -25.26
CA HIS A 670 6.87 -1.63 -24.15
C HIS A 670 7.06 -3.05 -23.62
N ILE A 671 7.00 -4.04 -24.51
CA ILE A 671 7.13 -5.47 -24.17
C ILE A 671 8.46 -5.74 -23.46
N ASN A 672 9.57 -5.19 -23.99
CA ASN A 672 10.88 -5.32 -23.36
C ASN A 672 10.95 -4.68 -21.96
N LEU A 673 10.32 -3.51 -21.78
CA LEU A 673 10.25 -2.82 -20.50
C LEU A 673 9.48 -3.64 -19.46
N VAL A 674 8.25 -4.08 -19.76
CA VAL A 674 7.40 -4.80 -18.80
C VAL A 674 7.94 -6.20 -18.51
N PHE A 675 8.46 -6.92 -19.52
CA PHE A 675 9.04 -8.24 -19.31
C PHE A 675 10.38 -8.18 -18.57
N SER A 676 11.24 -7.18 -18.84
CA SER A 676 12.47 -7.01 -18.07
C SER A 676 12.17 -6.64 -16.61
N HIS A 677 11.15 -5.82 -16.36
CA HIS A 677 10.70 -5.50 -15.01
C HIS A 677 10.15 -6.75 -14.28
N GLY A 678 9.23 -7.49 -14.91
CA GLY A 678 8.70 -8.74 -14.36
C GLY A 678 9.79 -9.79 -14.13
N LYS A 679 10.78 -9.90 -15.04
CA LYS A 679 11.93 -10.80 -14.88
C LYS A 679 12.82 -10.40 -13.70
N ARG A 680 13.09 -9.11 -13.49
CA ARG A 680 13.81 -8.62 -12.30
C ARG A 680 13.08 -8.98 -11.00
N LEU A 681 11.76 -8.79 -10.96
CA LEU A 681 10.94 -9.19 -9.80
C LEU A 681 11.00 -10.70 -9.55
N ALA A 682 10.86 -11.52 -10.61
CA ALA A 682 10.99 -12.97 -10.50
C ALA A 682 12.40 -13.40 -10.02
N GLN A 683 13.45 -12.72 -10.46
CA GLN A 683 14.82 -12.95 -9.98
C GLN A 683 14.99 -12.57 -8.51
N HIS A 684 14.38 -11.49 -8.04
CA HIS A 684 14.40 -11.11 -6.62
C HIS A 684 13.68 -12.16 -5.77
N LEU A 685 12.51 -12.63 -6.20
CA LEU A 685 11.79 -13.72 -5.54
C LEU A 685 12.64 -15.00 -5.53
N LYS A 686 13.32 -15.31 -6.63
CA LYS A 686 14.22 -16.47 -6.71
C LYS A 686 15.35 -16.39 -5.67
N ARG A 687 15.82 -15.21 -5.27
CA ARG A 687 16.84 -15.06 -4.22
C ARG A 687 16.34 -15.40 -2.81
N LEU A 688 15.02 -15.41 -2.59
CA LEU A 688 14.42 -15.78 -1.31
C LEU A 688 14.36 -17.30 -1.08
N SER A 689 14.79 -18.10 -2.05
CA SER A 689 14.68 -19.56 -1.96
C SER A 689 15.70 -20.32 -2.80
N ASN A 690 15.96 -21.57 -2.43
CA ASN A 690 16.76 -22.52 -3.21
C ASN A 690 16.05 -23.90 -3.24
N THR A 691 16.74 -24.95 -3.68
CA THR A 691 16.14 -26.29 -3.81
C THR A 691 15.86 -26.97 -2.46
N GLN A 692 16.44 -26.51 -1.36
CA GLN A 692 16.29 -27.09 -0.03
C GLN A 692 15.53 -26.19 0.95
N ARG A 693 15.77 -24.88 0.92
CA ARG A 693 15.31 -23.89 1.90
C ARG A 693 14.66 -22.68 1.22
N GLY A 694 13.83 -21.95 1.95
CA GLY A 694 13.19 -20.71 1.48
C GLY A 694 11.70 -20.67 1.76
N CYS A 695 11.05 -19.60 1.27
CA CYS A 695 9.62 -19.39 1.47
C CYS A 695 8.78 -20.60 0.98
N PRO A 696 7.63 -20.88 1.65
CA PRO A 696 6.67 -21.87 1.21
C PRO A 696 6.20 -21.66 -0.24
N VAL A 697 6.06 -22.75 -0.99
CA VAL A 697 5.73 -22.73 -2.43
C VAL A 697 4.38 -22.06 -2.70
N ALA A 698 3.38 -22.31 -1.85
CA ALA A 698 2.07 -21.68 -1.97
C ALA A 698 2.14 -20.14 -1.95
N PHE A 699 2.97 -19.57 -1.06
CA PHE A 699 3.12 -18.12 -0.93
C PHE A 699 3.99 -17.52 -2.05
N MET A 700 5.04 -18.23 -2.47
CA MET A 700 5.83 -17.83 -3.63
C MET A 700 4.99 -17.79 -4.90
N ARG A 701 4.13 -18.79 -5.11
CA ARG A 701 3.19 -18.83 -6.23
C ARG A 701 2.19 -17.68 -6.16
N ALA A 702 1.60 -17.44 -4.99
CA ALA A 702 0.69 -16.32 -4.80
C ALA A 702 1.38 -14.98 -5.13
N ALA A 703 2.62 -14.78 -4.68
CA ALA A 703 3.40 -13.58 -4.98
C ALA A 703 3.69 -13.43 -6.50
N VAL A 704 4.05 -14.51 -7.20
CA VAL A 704 4.24 -14.46 -8.65
C VAL A 704 2.94 -14.08 -9.37
N ILE A 705 1.82 -14.71 -9.03
CA ILE A 705 0.52 -14.46 -9.69
C ILE A 705 -0.01 -13.06 -9.39
N GLN A 706 0.20 -12.55 -8.18
CA GLN A 706 -0.35 -11.26 -7.74
C GLN A 706 0.54 -10.07 -8.11
N TYR A 707 1.85 -10.27 -8.34
CA TYR A 707 2.79 -9.17 -8.58
C TYR A 707 3.54 -9.30 -9.90
N VAL A 708 4.18 -10.44 -10.16
CA VAL A 708 5.02 -10.62 -11.36
C VAL A 708 4.15 -10.63 -12.62
N LEU A 709 3.05 -11.40 -12.61
CA LEU A 709 2.18 -11.51 -13.79
C LEU A 709 1.48 -10.19 -14.14
N PRO A 710 0.84 -9.45 -13.20
CA PRO A 710 0.19 -8.19 -13.53
C PRO A 710 1.16 -7.12 -14.02
N THR A 711 2.40 -7.08 -13.50
CA THR A 711 3.44 -6.18 -14.02
C THR A 711 3.87 -6.55 -15.43
N ALA A 712 4.06 -7.85 -15.72
CA ALA A 712 4.49 -8.30 -17.04
C ALA A 712 3.39 -8.20 -18.10
N LEU A 713 2.13 -8.37 -17.71
CA LEU A 713 0.97 -8.38 -18.60
C LEU A 713 0.27 -7.01 -18.70
N TYR A 714 0.86 -5.96 -18.15
CA TYR A 714 0.30 -4.62 -18.23
C TYR A 714 0.24 -4.14 -19.68
N GLY A 715 -0.97 -3.87 -20.18
CA GLY A 715 -1.23 -3.52 -21.58
C GLY A 715 -1.27 -4.72 -22.55
N ALA A 716 -1.29 -5.97 -22.07
CA ALA A 716 -1.34 -7.15 -22.93
C ALA A 716 -2.59 -7.18 -23.84
N GLU A 717 -3.69 -6.58 -23.39
CA GLU A 717 -4.92 -6.42 -24.17
C GLU A 717 -4.76 -5.44 -25.35
N VAL A 718 -3.68 -4.66 -25.39
CA VAL A 718 -3.36 -3.69 -26.45
C VAL A 718 -2.32 -4.30 -27.41
N PHE A 719 -1.18 -4.78 -26.88
CA PHE A 719 -0.05 -5.15 -27.74
C PHE A 719 -0.11 -6.58 -28.31
N TYR A 720 -0.93 -7.46 -27.73
CA TYR A 720 -1.03 -8.85 -28.17
C TYR A 720 -2.30 -9.05 -29.00
N THR A 721 -2.16 -9.44 -30.27
CA THR A 721 -3.28 -9.58 -31.21
C THR A 721 -3.55 -11.04 -31.60
N GLY A 722 -2.76 -11.99 -31.08
CA GLY A 722 -2.88 -13.42 -31.36
C GLY A 722 -2.35 -13.87 -32.74
N LYS A 723 -2.03 -12.94 -33.65
CA LYS A 723 -1.54 -13.26 -35.01
C LYS A 723 -0.01 -13.23 -35.06
N GLN A 724 0.62 -14.39 -35.30
CA GLN A 724 2.05 -14.54 -35.63
C GLN A 724 3.08 -13.89 -34.66
N GLN A 725 2.71 -13.63 -33.40
CA GLN A 725 3.58 -13.00 -32.39
C GLN A 725 4.36 -14.02 -31.54
N LYS A 726 4.95 -15.05 -32.17
CA LYS A 726 5.72 -16.11 -31.46
C LYS A 726 6.88 -15.55 -30.61
N GLY A 727 7.49 -14.45 -31.03
CA GLY A 727 8.55 -13.78 -30.26
C GLY A 727 8.10 -13.25 -28.89
N VAL A 728 6.86 -12.76 -28.79
CA VAL A 728 6.27 -12.30 -27.52
C VAL A 728 6.01 -13.49 -26.59
N VAL A 729 5.44 -14.57 -27.13
CA VAL A 729 5.22 -15.83 -26.40
C VAL A 729 6.53 -16.40 -25.85
N ASN A 730 7.58 -16.45 -26.67
CA ASN A 730 8.91 -16.94 -26.24
C ASN A 730 9.54 -16.07 -25.16
N SER A 731 9.41 -14.75 -25.26
CA SER A 731 9.93 -13.82 -24.25
C SER A 731 9.20 -13.98 -22.91
N LEU A 732 7.87 -14.15 -22.96
CA LEU A 732 7.05 -14.43 -21.79
C LEU A 732 7.38 -15.81 -21.19
N LEU A 733 7.63 -16.82 -22.02
CA LEU A 733 8.07 -18.15 -21.59
C LEU A 733 9.39 -18.11 -20.80
N SER A 734 10.35 -17.29 -21.23
CA SER A 734 11.61 -17.05 -20.50
C SER A 734 11.39 -16.42 -19.11
N LEU A 735 10.45 -15.47 -19.01
CA LEU A 735 10.02 -14.90 -17.73
C LEU A 735 9.34 -15.97 -16.86
N PHE A 736 8.40 -16.72 -17.42
CA PHE A 736 7.65 -17.77 -16.73
C PHE A 736 8.56 -18.88 -16.20
N ARG A 737 9.57 -19.28 -16.98
CA ARG A 737 10.61 -20.22 -16.52
C ARG A 737 11.35 -19.68 -15.29
N THR A 738 11.71 -18.39 -15.30
CA THR A 738 12.38 -17.75 -14.17
C THR A 738 11.47 -17.70 -12.93
N ALA A 739 10.20 -17.36 -13.13
CA ALA A 739 9.19 -17.32 -12.08
C ALA A 739 8.90 -18.72 -11.50
N ALA A 740 8.78 -19.74 -12.34
CA ALA A 740 8.59 -21.12 -11.92
C ALA A 740 9.77 -21.63 -11.08
N LEU A 741 11.02 -21.34 -11.47
CA LEU A 741 12.21 -21.64 -10.66
C LEU A 741 12.28 -20.88 -9.32
N ALA A 742 11.52 -19.79 -9.17
CA ALA A 742 11.36 -19.12 -7.87
C ALA A 742 10.31 -19.84 -7.01
N ILE A 743 9.21 -20.28 -7.63
CA ILE A 743 8.10 -20.97 -6.96
C ILE A 743 8.55 -22.34 -6.45
N ILE A 744 8.99 -23.21 -7.36
CA ILE A 744 9.30 -24.61 -7.06
C ILE A 744 10.80 -24.88 -6.90
N PRO A 745 11.16 -25.79 -5.99
CA PRO A 745 12.54 -26.25 -5.77
C PRO A 745 13.02 -27.20 -6.87
N ALA A 746 13.19 -26.71 -8.09
CA ALA A 746 13.60 -27.51 -9.24
C ALA A 746 15.02 -27.16 -9.73
N TYR A 747 15.67 -28.11 -10.41
CA TYR A 747 16.99 -27.89 -11.02
C TYR A 747 16.88 -26.96 -12.24
N LYS A 748 17.91 -26.16 -12.51
CA LYS A 748 17.93 -25.22 -13.65
C LYS A 748 17.77 -25.89 -15.01
N THR A 749 18.10 -27.19 -15.11
CA THR A 749 18.02 -28.00 -16.33
C THR A 749 16.63 -28.60 -16.56
N THR A 750 15.70 -28.49 -15.59
CA THR A 750 14.36 -29.08 -15.68
C THR A 750 13.61 -28.59 -16.94
N PRO A 751 12.98 -29.47 -17.72
CA PRO A 751 12.21 -29.10 -18.92
C PRO A 751 11.11 -28.07 -18.62
N THR A 752 10.95 -27.06 -19.48
CA THR A 752 10.07 -25.92 -19.19
C THR A 752 8.61 -26.32 -19.00
N ALA A 753 8.04 -27.20 -19.84
CA ALA A 753 6.65 -27.61 -19.72
C ALA A 753 6.36 -28.31 -18.38
N ALA A 754 7.20 -29.26 -17.97
CA ALA A 754 7.11 -29.91 -16.66
C ALA A 754 7.27 -28.90 -15.51
N LEU A 755 8.22 -27.97 -15.63
CA LEU A 755 8.45 -26.93 -14.63
C LEU A 755 7.23 -26.01 -14.45
N LEU A 756 6.57 -25.57 -15.53
CA LEU A 756 5.38 -24.72 -15.45
C LEU A 756 4.19 -25.46 -14.86
N ARG A 757 4.04 -26.75 -15.22
CA ARG A 757 3.04 -27.64 -14.62
C ARG A 757 3.26 -27.73 -13.12
N GLU A 758 4.44 -28.14 -12.66
CA GLU A 758 4.75 -28.29 -11.22
C GLU A 758 4.62 -26.97 -10.44
N ALA A 759 4.84 -25.82 -11.09
CA ALA A 759 4.65 -24.50 -10.49
C ALA A 759 3.18 -24.02 -10.50
N ASP A 760 2.27 -24.77 -11.11
CA ASP A 760 0.87 -24.41 -11.33
C ASP A 760 0.72 -23.01 -11.94
N LEU A 761 1.55 -22.72 -12.94
CA LEU A 761 1.44 -21.56 -13.81
C LEU A 761 0.66 -21.95 -15.08
N PRO A 762 0.03 -21.01 -15.80
CA PRO A 762 -0.57 -21.28 -17.10
C PRO A 762 0.49 -21.32 -18.22
N ASP A 763 0.13 -21.93 -19.36
CA ASP A 763 0.94 -21.80 -20.57
C ASP A 763 0.92 -20.32 -21.05
N PRO A 764 2.06 -19.71 -21.42
CA PRO A 764 2.12 -18.30 -21.80
C PRO A 764 1.21 -17.91 -22.97
N GLU A 765 1.10 -18.78 -23.98
CA GLU A 765 0.29 -18.54 -25.17
C GLU A 765 -1.19 -18.67 -24.84
N ALA A 766 -1.57 -19.72 -24.12
CA ALA A 766 -2.93 -19.90 -23.62
C ALA A 766 -3.35 -18.72 -22.72
N LEU A 767 -2.45 -18.21 -21.86
CA LEU A 767 -2.73 -17.07 -21.01
C LEU A 767 -3.00 -15.80 -21.83
N LEU A 768 -2.13 -15.46 -22.79
CA LEU A 768 -2.31 -14.29 -23.65
C LEU A 768 -3.60 -14.37 -24.48
N ASN A 769 -3.91 -15.54 -25.03
CA ASN A 769 -5.16 -15.78 -25.74
C ASN A 769 -6.40 -15.68 -24.81
N SER A 770 -6.28 -16.09 -23.54
CA SER A 770 -7.36 -15.91 -22.55
C SER A 770 -7.60 -14.45 -22.19
N ILE A 771 -6.58 -13.60 -22.30
CA ILE A 771 -6.69 -12.15 -22.09
C ILE A 771 -7.49 -11.54 -23.24
N LEU A 772 -7.16 -11.88 -24.49
CA LEU A 772 -7.93 -11.47 -25.66
C LEU A 772 -9.41 -11.88 -25.57
N ARG A 773 -9.65 -13.15 -25.20
CA ARG A 773 -11.02 -13.65 -24.99
C ARG A 773 -11.76 -12.86 -23.92
N ARG A 774 -11.10 -12.45 -22.83
CA ARG A 774 -11.73 -11.64 -21.77
C ARG A 774 -11.93 -10.17 -22.18
N ALA A 775 -11.05 -9.62 -22.99
CA ALA A 775 -11.19 -8.27 -23.52
C ALA A 775 -12.34 -8.18 -24.53
N ALA A 776 -12.57 -9.21 -25.35
CA ALA A 776 -13.74 -9.26 -26.22
C ALA A 776 -15.09 -9.28 -25.45
N VAL A 777 -15.07 -9.77 -24.21
CA VAL A 777 -16.24 -9.91 -23.32
C VAL A 777 -16.66 -8.58 -22.68
N SER A 778 -15.80 -7.55 -22.69
CA SER A 778 -16.18 -6.23 -22.16
C SER A 778 -17.10 -5.44 -23.10
N LYS A 779 -17.34 -5.91 -24.34
CA LYS A 779 -18.11 -5.20 -25.38
C LYS A 779 -19.43 -5.90 -25.78
N GLY A 780 -20.28 -6.35 -24.85
CA GLY A 780 -21.56 -6.96 -25.21
C GLY A 780 -22.70 -6.78 -24.18
N HIS A 781 -23.93 -6.64 -24.69
CA HIS A 781 -25.19 -6.59 -23.92
C HIS A 781 -26.32 -7.37 -24.62
N GLY A 782 -27.18 -8.09 -23.89
CA GLY A 782 -28.42 -8.73 -24.41
C GLY A 782 -29.09 -9.75 -23.45
N PRO A 783 -30.34 -10.18 -23.75
CA PRO A 783 -31.22 -10.98 -22.87
C PRO A 783 -30.76 -12.44 -22.71
N ALA A 784 -31.46 -13.28 -21.91
CA ALA A 784 -30.99 -14.63 -21.53
C ALA A 784 -31.63 -15.79 -22.28
N GLY A 785 -30.76 -16.71 -22.66
CA GLY A 785 -31.01 -17.96 -23.35
C GLY A 785 -30.12 -19.05 -22.74
N PRO A 786 -29.81 -20.14 -23.45
CA PRO A 786 -29.14 -21.30 -22.88
C PRO A 786 -27.67 -21.08 -22.44
N ARG A 787 -27.11 -19.87 -22.64
CA ARG A 787 -25.75 -19.48 -22.26
C ARG A 787 -25.72 -18.50 -21.08
N THR A 788 -26.69 -18.63 -20.19
CA THR A 788 -26.86 -17.83 -18.97
C THR A 788 -26.53 -18.71 -17.77
N GLU A 789 -25.65 -18.26 -16.87
CA GLU A 789 -25.39 -18.96 -15.62
C GLU A 789 -26.66 -18.99 -14.75
N VAL A 790 -26.83 -20.05 -13.95
CA VAL A 790 -27.99 -20.21 -13.04
C VAL A 790 -28.22 -18.95 -12.21
N TYR A 791 -27.15 -18.32 -11.72
CA TYR A 791 -27.21 -17.08 -10.96
C TYR A 791 -27.84 -15.90 -11.73
N ASP A 792 -27.54 -15.73 -13.02
CA ASP A 792 -28.06 -14.63 -13.83
C ASP A 792 -29.52 -14.91 -14.24
N ALA A 793 -29.85 -16.18 -14.51
CA ALA A 793 -31.21 -16.63 -14.82
C ALA A 793 -32.18 -16.39 -13.65
N GLU A 794 -31.73 -16.62 -12.41
CA GLU A 794 -32.48 -16.32 -11.19
C GLU A 794 -32.82 -14.83 -11.06
N ILE A 795 -31.86 -13.96 -11.37
CA ILE A 795 -32.07 -12.51 -11.33
C ILE A 795 -33.03 -12.06 -12.43
N MET A 796 -32.92 -12.63 -13.64
CA MET A 796 -33.83 -12.34 -14.74
C MET A 796 -35.25 -12.82 -14.44
N GLY A 797 -35.40 -14.02 -13.86
CA GLY A 797 -36.67 -14.52 -13.37
C GLY A 797 -37.29 -13.60 -12.32
N ALA A 798 -36.49 -13.05 -11.42
CA ALA A 798 -36.95 -12.07 -10.45
C ALA A 798 -37.38 -10.73 -11.09
N VAL A 799 -36.63 -10.22 -12.09
CA VAL A 799 -36.97 -8.99 -12.83
C VAL A 799 -38.27 -9.15 -13.61
N GLU A 800 -38.41 -10.23 -14.37
CA GLU A 800 -39.60 -10.47 -15.18
C GLU A 800 -40.80 -10.83 -14.32
N GLY A 801 -40.59 -11.57 -13.23
CA GLY A 801 -41.59 -11.82 -12.20
C GLY A 801 -42.11 -10.53 -11.58
N LEU A 802 -41.22 -9.60 -11.23
CA LEU A 802 -41.61 -8.29 -10.68
C LEU A 802 -42.32 -7.41 -11.72
N ARG A 803 -41.83 -7.38 -12.97
CA ARG A 803 -42.48 -6.65 -14.06
C ARG A 803 -43.89 -7.16 -14.35
N THR A 804 -44.03 -8.48 -14.43
CA THR A 804 -45.32 -9.14 -14.67
C THR A 804 -46.26 -8.92 -13.49
N ALA A 805 -45.74 -9.00 -12.27
CA ALA A 805 -46.49 -8.69 -11.07
C ALA A 805 -47.05 -7.27 -11.15
N LEU A 806 -46.23 -6.26 -11.45
CA LEU A 806 -46.64 -4.85 -11.59
C LEU A 806 -47.69 -4.59 -12.68
N GLY A 807 -47.74 -5.44 -13.72
CA GLY A 807 -48.73 -5.35 -14.80
C GLY A 807 -50.11 -5.92 -14.45
N GLN A 808 -50.28 -6.56 -13.29
CA GLN A 808 -51.56 -7.18 -12.94
C GLN A 808 -52.58 -6.18 -12.35
N PRO A 809 -53.88 -6.30 -12.66
CA PRO A 809 -54.92 -5.41 -12.12
C PRO A 809 -55.03 -5.43 -10.58
N CYS A 810 -54.62 -6.54 -9.94
CA CYS A 810 -54.69 -6.75 -8.50
C CYS A 810 -53.60 -6.03 -7.70
N VAL A 811 -52.58 -5.47 -8.36
CA VAL A 811 -51.44 -4.76 -7.77
C VAL A 811 -51.88 -3.56 -6.93
N GLY A 812 -52.90 -2.82 -7.40
CA GLY A 812 -53.45 -1.65 -6.70
C GLY A 812 -53.99 -1.98 -5.30
N TYR A 813 -54.54 -3.19 -5.14
CA TYR A 813 -55.17 -3.69 -3.90
C TYR A 813 -54.20 -4.42 -2.96
N SER A 814 -53.01 -4.77 -3.43
CA SER A 814 -52.05 -5.55 -2.65
C SER A 814 -51.31 -4.66 -1.64
N THR A 815 -51.16 -5.13 -0.40
CA THR A 815 -50.48 -4.41 0.70
C THR A 815 -48.99 -4.72 0.81
N GLN A 816 -48.54 -5.82 0.21
CA GLN A 816 -47.15 -6.28 0.26
C GLN A 816 -46.84 -7.17 -0.96
N LEU A 817 -45.61 -7.10 -1.47
CA LEU A 817 -45.10 -8.01 -2.51
C LEU A 817 -43.90 -8.78 -1.98
N VAL A 818 -43.90 -10.11 -2.18
CA VAL A 818 -42.81 -10.99 -1.77
C VAL A 818 -42.32 -11.78 -2.97
N ILE A 819 -41.03 -11.67 -3.26
CA ILE A 819 -40.32 -12.44 -4.28
C ILE A 819 -39.55 -13.55 -3.56
N LEU A 820 -39.77 -14.79 -3.98
CA LEU A 820 -39.11 -15.97 -3.43
C LEU A 820 -38.10 -16.49 -4.45
N LEU A 821 -36.87 -16.74 -4.01
CA LEU A 821 -35.78 -17.26 -4.86
C LEU A 821 -35.07 -18.39 -4.13
N ASP A 822 -34.65 -19.42 -4.85
CA ASP A 822 -33.93 -20.55 -4.24
C ASP A 822 -32.40 -20.46 -4.36
N ASN A 823 -31.90 -19.47 -5.09
CA ASN A 823 -30.49 -19.10 -5.12
C ASN A 823 -30.16 -18.04 -4.06
N LEU A 824 -29.48 -18.45 -2.99
CA LEU A 824 -29.12 -17.59 -1.86
C LEU A 824 -28.32 -16.35 -2.28
N ALA A 825 -27.44 -16.47 -3.27
CA ALA A 825 -26.61 -15.36 -3.71
C ALA A 825 -27.44 -14.34 -4.51
N ALA A 826 -28.36 -14.79 -5.36
CA ALA A 826 -29.28 -13.92 -6.10
C ALA A 826 -30.29 -13.24 -5.15
N ALA A 827 -30.86 -14.01 -4.21
CA ALA A 827 -31.74 -13.50 -3.17
C ALA A 827 -31.04 -12.44 -2.31
N SER A 828 -29.80 -12.69 -1.88
CA SER A 828 -29.02 -11.74 -1.08
C SER A 828 -28.67 -10.46 -1.86
N LEU A 829 -28.41 -10.58 -3.17
CA LEU A 829 -28.18 -9.42 -4.03
C LEU A 829 -29.44 -8.57 -4.15
N LEU A 830 -30.56 -9.17 -4.55
CA LEU A 830 -31.81 -8.45 -4.82
C LEU A 830 -32.48 -7.93 -3.55
N ALA A 831 -32.35 -8.64 -2.42
CA ALA A 831 -32.80 -8.16 -1.11
C ALA A 831 -32.07 -6.88 -0.67
N SER A 832 -30.88 -6.61 -1.21
CA SER A 832 -30.10 -5.41 -0.88
C SER A 832 -30.39 -4.21 -1.79
N TYR A 833 -31.19 -4.38 -2.86
CA TYR A 833 -31.53 -3.37 -3.87
C TYR A 833 -30.34 -2.62 -4.50
N ARG A 834 -29.13 -3.18 -4.43
CA ARG A 834 -27.87 -2.52 -4.85
C ARG A 834 -27.66 -2.58 -6.38
N PRO A 835 -27.29 -1.47 -7.03
CA PRO A 835 -26.57 -1.51 -8.31
C PRO A 835 -25.11 -1.95 -8.06
N THR A 836 -24.66 -3.05 -8.67
CA THR A 836 -23.26 -3.48 -8.54
C THR A 836 -22.39 -2.93 -9.68
N PRO A 837 -21.20 -2.36 -9.38
CA PRO A 837 -20.34 -1.69 -10.36
C PRO A 837 -19.62 -2.62 -11.36
N HIS A 838 -20.00 -3.91 -11.43
CA HIS A 838 -19.30 -4.90 -12.26
C HIS A 838 -20.17 -5.61 -13.30
N ARG A 839 -21.50 -5.45 -13.30
CA ARG A 839 -22.42 -6.15 -14.21
C ARG A 839 -23.69 -5.31 -14.41
N HIS A 840 -23.69 -4.51 -15.48
CA HIS A 840 -24.72 -3.52 -15.80
C HIS A 840 -25.98 -4.17 -16.41
N GLY A 841 -27.17 -3.63 -16.07
CA GLY A 841 -28.47 -3.97 -16.68
C GLY A 841 -29.52 -4.44 -15.68
N LEU A 842 -29.54 -5.72 -15.35
CA LEU A 842 -30.72 -6.39 -14.76
C LEU A 842 -30.96 -6.07 -13.28
N SER A 843 -29.92 -5.95 -12.47
CA SER A 843 -30.09 -5.53 -11.07
C SER A 843 -30.56 -4.07 -10.98
N GLU A 844 -30.15 -3.23 -11.92
CA GLU A 844 -30.60 -1.84 -12.02
C GLU A 844 -32.06 -1.78 -12.48
N THR A 845 -32.46 -2.58 -13.48
CA THR A 845 -33.87 -2.75 -13.86
C THR A 845 -34.72 -3.29 -12.71
N PHE A 846 -34.21 -4.26 -11.94
CA PHE A 846 -34.90 -4.75 -10.75
C PHE A 846 -35.10 -3.63 -9.72
N SER A 847 -34.04 -2.86 -9.42
CA SER A 847 -34.13 -1.73 -8.48
C SER A 847 -35.07 -0.63 -8.97
N GLN A 848 -35.16 -0.36 -10.28
CA GLN A 848 -36.11 0.59 -10.86
C GLN A 848 -37.57 0.11 -10.71
N LEU A 849 -37.85 -1.15 -11.03
CA LEU A 849 -39.19 -1.74 -10.85
C LEU A 849 -39.57 -1.82 -9.36
N ALA A 850 -38.60 -2.11 -8.50
CA ALA A 850 -38.77 -2.10 -7.05
C ALA A 850 -39.12 -0.70 -6.54
N ALA A 851 -38.44 0.35 -7.04
CA ALA A 851 -38.76 1.74 -6.72
C ALA A 851 -40.18 2.10 -7.18
N GLN A 852 -40.57 1.73 -8.40
CA GLN A 852 -41.93 1.95 -8.91
C GLN A 852 -43.01 1.32 -8.02
N TRP A 853 -42.78 0.10 -7.51
CA TRP A 853 -43.68 -0.55 -6.55
C TRP A 853 -43.76 0.22 -5.23
N MET A 854 -42.60 0.60 -4.69
CA MET A 854 -42.52 1.32 -3.40
C MET A 854 -43.07 2.74 -3.49
N GLU A 855 -43.09 3.34 -4.68
CA GLU A 855 -43.67 4.67 -4.95
C GLU A 855 -45.18 4.64 -5.27
N SER A 856 -45.80 3.46 -5.26
CA SER A 856 -47.25 3.30 -5.53
C SER A 856 -48.01 2.98 -4.23
N PRO A 857 -48.74 3.93 -3.61
CA PRO A 857 -49.50 3.67 -2.39
C PRO A 857 -50.63 2.66 -2.64
N SER A 858 -50.97 1.87 -1.60
CA SER A 858 -52.10 0.94 -1.65
C SER A 858 -53.41 1.71 -1.73
N ILE A 859 -54.27 1.35 -2.69
CA ILE A 859 -55.61 1.94 -2.84
C ILE A 859 -56.47 1.67 -1.59
N LEU A 860 -56.21 0.57 -0.88
CA LEU A 860 -56.98 0.16 0.30
C LEU A 860 -56.48 0.77 1.61
N THR A 861 -55.17 0.99 1.76
CA THR A 861 -54.57 1.40 3.05
C THR A 861 -53.91 2.77 3.02
N MET A 862 -53.77 3.40 1.85
CA MET A 862 -53.04 4.67 1.65
C MET A 862 -51.62 4.66 2.24
N GLN A 863 -51.02 3.47 2.36
CA GLN A 863 -49.66 3.26 2.86
C GLN A 863 -48.75 2.76 1.76
N TRP A 864 -47.47 3.08 1.87
CA TRP A 864 -46.41 2.60 1.00
C TRP A 864 -46.20 1.09 1.17
N LYS A 865 -46.00 0.39 0.05
CA LYS A 865 -45.99 -1.07 0.01
C LYS A 865 -44.55 -1.60 0.13
N PRO A 866 -44.22 -2.42 1.14
CA PRO A 866 -42.90 -3.02 1.22
C PRO A 866 -42.72 -4.11 0.16
N LEU A 867 -41.58 -4.11 -0.52
CA LEU A 867 -41.08 -5.24 -1.31
C LEU A 867 -40.15 -6.09 -0.44
N GLN A 868 -40.33 -7.40 -0.43
CA GLN A 868 -39.42 -8.33 0.24
C GLN A 868 -38.90 -9.38 -0.73
N VAL A 869 -37.59 -9.59 -0.74
CA VAL A 869 -36.97 -10.73 -1.41
C VAL A 869 -36.53 -11.73 -0.34
N ARG A 870 -37.03 -12.96 -0.42
CA ARG A 870 -36.71 -14.03 0.55
C ARG A 870 -36.09 -15.22 -0.15
N TRP A 871 -35.09 -15.81 0.50
CA TRP A 871 -34.54 -17.08 0.06
C TRP A 871 -35.42 -18.23 0.55
N ILE A 872 -35.64 -19.25 -0.30
CA ILE A 872 -36.31 -20.51 0.04
C ILE A 872 -35.45 -21.70 -0.38
N PRO A 873 -35.54 -22.86 0.30
CA PRO A 873 -34.77 -24.04 -0.09
C PRO A 873 -35.34 -24.67 -1.38
N GLY A 874 -34.46 -24.90 -2.36
CA GLY A 874 -34.81 -25.58 -3.62
C GLY A 874 -35.18 -27.06 -3.41
N HIS A 875 -35.96 -27.62 -4.35
CA HIS A 875 -36.37 -29.04 -4.39
C HIS A 875 -36.96 -29.59 -3.06
N SER A 876 -37.68 -28.75 -2.33
CA SER A 876 -38.19 -29.06 -0.98
C SER A 876 -39.72 -29.25 -0.91
N GLY A 877 -40.42 -29.55 -2.01
CA GLY A 877 -41.88 -29.74 -2.00
C GLY A 877 -42.70 -28.45 -2.08
N ILE A 878 -42.08 -27.29 -2.30
CA ILE A 878 -42.78 -26.00 -2.37
C ILE A 878 -43.41 -25.86 -3.77
N ALA A 879 -44.71 -26.11 -3.88
CA ALA A 879 -45.43 -26.20 -5.16
C ALA A 879 -45.14 -25.05 -6.15
N GLY A 880 -45.07 -23.81 -5.68
CA GLY A 880 -44.75 -22.65 -6.52
C GLY A 880 -43.30 -22.62 -7.02
N ASN A 881 -42.33 -22.99 -6.17
CA ASN A 881 -40.93 -23.08 -6.55
C ASN A 881 -40.69 -24.23 -7.52
N GLU A 882 -41.32 -25.38 -7.28
CA GLU A 882 -41.20 -26.57 -8.15
C GLU A 882 -41.79 -26.33 -9.53
N LEU A 883 -42.89 -25.58 -9.61
CA LEU A 883 -43.49 -25.16 -10.87
C LEU A 883 -42.58 -24.18 -11.62
N ALA A 884 -42.03 -23.17 -10.93
CA ALA A 884 -41.07 -22.22 -11.50
C ALA A 884 -39.82 -22.94 -12.02
N ASP A 885 -39.26 -23.88 -11.25
CA ASP A 885 -38.13 -24.73 -11.62
C ASP A 885 -38.43 -25.57 -12.88
N LYS A 886 -39.62 -26.18 -12.94
CA LYS A 886 -40.06 -26.98 -14.07
C LYS A 886 -40.18 -26.12 -15.33
N LEU A 887 -40.75 -24.92 -15.23
CA LEU A 887 -40.88 -23.97 -16.33
C LEU A 887 -39.52 -23.42 -16.78
N ALA A 888 -38.62 -23.10 -15.86
CA ALA A 888 -37.26 -22.65 -16.16
C ALA A 888 -36.44 -23.74 -16.87
N LYS A 889 -36.58 -25.02 -16.47
CA LYS A 889 -35.97 -26.17 -17.16
C LYS A 889 -36.54 -26.44 -18.55
N LEU A 890 -37.85 -26.22 -18.74
CA LEU A 890 -38.47 -26.29 -20.06
C LEU A 890 -37.98 -25.13 -20.95
N GLY A 891 -37.84 -23.93 -20.40
CA GLY A 891 -37.31 -22.76 -21.10
C GLY A 891 -35.83 -22.86 -21.48
N SER A 892 -34.99 -23.47 -20.64
CA SER A 892 -33.56 -23.67 -20.92
C SER A 892 -33.31 -24.67 -22.06
N SER A 893 -34.31 -25.51 -22.37
CA SER A 893 -34.29 -26.48 -23.46
C SER A 893 -34.61 -25.86 -24.82
N ILE A 894 -35.10 -24.61 -24.85
CA ILE A 894 -35.45 -23.87 -26.07
C ILE A 894 -34.20 -23.11 -26.54
N TYR A 895 -33.58 -23.59 -27.61
CA TYR A 895 -32.42 -22.94 -28.23
C TYR A 895 -32.87 -21.73 -29.05
N SER A 896 -32.42 -20.53 -28.69
CA SER A 896 -32.49 -19.34 -29.54
C SER A 896 -31.07 -18.82 -29.84
N PRO A 897 -30.63 -18.80 -31.12
CA PRO A 897 -29.29 -18.39 -31.51
C PRO A 897 -29.00 -16.88 -31.31
N ASP A 898 -30.03 -16.06 -31.11
CA ASP A 898 -29.91 -14.59 -31.04
C ASP A 898 -29.58 -14.05 -29.65
N ILE A 899 -29.33 -14.94 -28.68
CA ILE A 899 -29.14 -14.57 -27.29
C ILE A 899 -27.65 -14.59 -26.90
N PRO A 900 -27.04 -13.44 -26.55
CA PRO A 900 -25.64 -13.37 -26.18
C PRO A 900 -25.37 -13.93 -24.76
N PRO A 901 -24.20 -14.56 -24.54
CA PRO A 901 -23.82 -15.11 -23.24
C PRO A 901 -23.55 -14.05 -22.16
N SER A 902 -23.79 -14.38 -20.89
CA SER A 902 -23.54 -13.43 -19.78
C SER A 902 -22.04 -13.16 -19.54
N PRO A 903 -21.65 -11.96 -19.05
CA PRO A 903 -20.25 -11.69 -18.70
C PRO A 903 -19.69 -12.63 -17.63
N ALA A 904 -20.56 -13.21 -16.78
CA ALA A 904 -20.17 -14.21 -15.78
C ALA A 904 -19.78 -15.53 -16.44
N TYR A 905 -20.68 -16.04 -17.30
CA TYR A 905 -20.48 -17.22 -18.11
C TYR A 905 -19.20 -17.11 -18.93
N LEU A 906 -19.04 -16.00 -19.65
CA LEU A 906 -17.87 -15.75 -20.49
C LEU A 906 -16.55 -15.72 -19.71
N ARG A 907 -16.53 -15.15 -18.49
CA ARG A 907 -15.35 -15.18 -17.61
C ARG A 907 -15.06 -16.59 -17.10
N GLN A 908 -16.09 -17.38 -16.83
CA GLN A 908 -15.97 -18.77 -16.40
C GLN A 908 -15.48 -19.66 -17.54
N GLU A 909 -16.07 -19.53 -18.72
CA GLU A 909 -15.68 -20.18 -19.97
C GLU A 909 -14.23 -19.85 -20.31
N ALA A 910 -13.81 -18.59 -20.29
CA ALA A 910 -12.42 -18.20 -20.54
C ALA A 910 -11.43 -18.84 -19.53
N LYS A 911 -11.84 -19.01 -18.26
CA LYS A 911 -11.04 -19.71 -17.25
C LYS A 911 -10.97 -21.22 -17.49
N GLN A 912 -12.08 -21.85 -17.87
CA GLN A 912 -12.13 -23.27 -18.20
C GLN A 912 -11.33 -23.58 -19.47
N TRP A 913 -11.48 -22.75 -20.49
CA TRP A 913 -10.70 -22.80 -21.72
C TRP A 913 -9.20 -22.68 -21.42
N LEU A 914 -8.79 -21.67 -20.65
CA LEU A 914 -7.38 -21.51 -20.25
C LEU A 914 -6.82 -22.76 -19.56
N ARG A 915 -7.58 -23.38 -18.65
CA ARG A 915 -7.16 -24.60 -17.97
C ARG A 915 -6.99 -25.77 -18.94
N THR A 916 -7.94 -25.93 -19.87
CA THR A 916 -7.94 -27.01 -20.86
C THR A 916 -6.75 -26.83 -21.81
N GLU A 917 -6.60 -25.66 -22.41
CA GLU A 917 -5.48 -25.36 -23.32
C GLU A 917 -4.12 -25.46 -22.64
N THR A 918 -4.01 -24.99 -21.39
CA THR A 918 -2.77 -25.13 -20.61
C THR A 918 -2.41 -26.59 -20.42
N TYR A 919 -3.39 -27.44 -20.09
CA TYR A 919 -3.15 -28.86 -19.90
C TYR A 919 -2.76 -29.55 -21.21
N THR A 920 -3.46 -29.26 -22.31
CA THR A 920 -3.12 -29.76 -23.65
C THR A 920 -1.71 -29.33 -24.06
N ALA A 921 -1.34 -28.07 -23.82
CA ALA A 921 0.00 -27.55 -24.10
C ALA A 921 1.07 -28.30 -23.30
N TYR A 922 0.82 -28.63 -22.03
CA TYR A 922 1.74 -29.44 -21.22
C TYR A 922 1.85 -30.87 -21.72
N ALA A 923 0.72 -31.52 -22.03
CA ALA A 923 0.71 -32.87 -22.58
C ALA A 923 1.50 -32.95 -23.90
N ASN A 924 1.46 -31.90 -24.73
CA ASN A 924 2.17 -31.89 -26.00
C ASN A 924 3.67 -31.56 -25.85
N LYS A 925 4.03 -30.58 -25.01
CA LYS A 925 5.39 -30.03 -24.90
C LYS A 925 6.29 -30.72 -23.85
N ALA A 926 5.74 -31.56 -22.96
CA ALA A 926 6.52 -32.25 -21.93
C ALA A 926 7.37 -33.42 -22.50
N PRO A 927 8.45 -33.85 -21.82
CA PRO A 927 9.18 -35.08 -22.19
C PRO A 927 8.32 -36.34 -21.97
N GLU A 928 8.52 -37.38 -22.80
CA GLU A 928 7.76 -38.64 -22.74
C GLU A 928 7.77 -39.32 -21.36
N THR A 929 8.92 -39.31 -20.67
CA THR A 929 9.04 -39.86 -19.31
C THR A 929 8.14 -39.15 -18.29
N TYR A 930 7.92 -37.84 -18.47
CA TYR A 930 7.01 -37.07 -17.63
C TYR A 930 5.55 -37.26 -18.04
N LYS A 931 5.27 -37.39 -19.36
CA LYS A 931 3.92 -37.69 -19.87
C LYS A 931 3.39 -39.04 -19.36
N ALA A 932 4.26 -40.05 -19.27
CA ALA A 932 3.91 -41.38 -18.77
C ALA A 932 3.31 -41.37 -17.34
N LEU A 933 3.67 -40.37 -16.52
CA LEU A 933 3.11 -40.21 -15.17
C LEU A 933 1.65 -39.70 -15.17
N ASN A 934 1.12 -39.26 -16.31
CA ASN A 934 -0.26 -38.79 -16.50
C ASN A 934 -0.74 -37.83 -15.40
N ILE A 935 0.11 -36.86 -15.03
CA ILE A 935 -0.15 -36.04 -13.86
C ILE A 935 -1.22 -34.99 -14.17
N ARG A 936 -2.35 -35.07 -13.46
CA ARG A 936 -3.51 -34.20 -13.69
C ARG A 936 -3.24 -32.73 -13.31
N PRO A 937 -3.99 -31.76 -13.87
CA PRO A 937 -3.92 -30.36 -13.45
C PRO A 937 -4.23 -30.18 -11.96
N HIS A 938 -3.64 -29.15 -11.35
CA HIS A 938 -3.85 -28.89 -9.94
C HIS A 938 -5.28 -28.40 -9.62
N THR A 939 -6.05 -29.24 -8.92
CA THR A 939 -7.30 -28.88 -8.22
C THR A 939 -7.02 -28.11 -6.93
N LYS A 940 -8.04 -27.45 -6.35
CA LYS A 940 -7.92 -26.76 -5.05
C LYS A 940 -7.40 -27.70 -3.96
N GLU A 941 -7.89 -28.94 -3.96
CA GLU A 941 -7.47 -30.00 -3.05
C GLU A 941 -6.04 -30.49 -3.31
N SER A 942 -5.65 -30.69 -4.57
CA SER A 942 -4.26 -31.11 -4.86
C SER A 942 -3.23 -30.06 -4.41
N ARG A 943 -3.55 -28.76 -4.55
CA ARG A 943 -2.66 -27.68 -4.09
C ARG A 943 -2.51 -27.66 -2.57
N SER A 944 -3.58 -27.93 -1.83
CA SER A 944 -3.52 -27.93 -0.36
C SER A 944 -2.71 -29.10 0.19
N ARG A 945 -2.47 -30.14 -0.62
CA ARG A 945 -1.63 -31.30 -0.28
C ARG A 945 -0.20 -31.12 -0.77
N GLU A 946 0.01 -30.91 -2.08
CA GLU A 946 1.35 -30.85 -2.69
C GLU A 946 2.13 -29.56 -2.36
N HIS A 947 1.50 -28.38 -2.40
CA HIS A 947 2.20 -27.11 -2.15
C HIS A 947 2.44 -26.82 -0.65
N LYS A 948 1.89 -27.65 0.25
CA LYS A 948 2.18 -27.62 1.69
C LYS A 948 3.37 -28.50 2.08
N LEU A 949 3.84 -29.35 1.16
CA LEU A 949 5.01 -30.18 1.43
C LEU A 949 6.24 -29.32 1.77
N PRO A 950 7.12 -29.78 2.68
CA PRO A 950 8.37 -29.09 2.94
C PRO A 950 9.16 -28.91 1.64
N ARG A 951 9.73 -27.73 1.43
CA ARG A 951 10.38 -27.36 0.15
C ARG A 951 11.43 -28.39 -0.29
N TRP A 952 12.27 -28.87 0.62
CA TRP A 952 13.26 -29.89 0.30
C TRP A 952 12.63 -31.22 -0.16
N VAL A 953 11.49 -31.63 0.41
CA VAL A 953 10.76 -32.85 0.01
C VAL A 953 10.14 -32.67 -1.37
N LEU A 954 9.48 -31.53 -1.60
CA LEU A 954 8.91 -31.21 -2.90
C LEU A 954 9.99 -31.20 -3.99
N GLY A 955 11.20 -30.72 -3.67
CA GLY A 955 12.33 -30.75 -4.60
C GLY A 955 12.74 -32.18 -4.99
N ARG A 956 12.62 -33.14 -4.05
CA ARG A 956 12.85 -34.57 -4.34
C ARG A 956 11.75 -35.18 -5.17
N LEU A 957 10.50 -34.83 -4.89
CA LEU A 957 9.35 -35.29 -5.67
C LEU A 957 9.45 -34.79 -7.12
N VAL A 958 9.72 -33.50 -7.32
CA VAL A 958 9.91 -32.91 -8.65
C VAL A 958 11.11 -33.52 -9.37
N ALA A 959 12.22 -33.76 -8.67
CA ALA A 959 13.37 -34.45 -9.25
C ALA A 959 13.01 -35.88 -9.68
N ALA A 960 12.26 -36.63 -8.86
CA ALA A 960 11.82 -37.98 -9.19
C ALA A 960 10.87 -38.01 -10.39
N ARG A 961 9.91 -37.05 -10.48
CA ARG A 961 8.98 -36.92 -11.61
C ARG A 961 9.69 -36.56 -12.92
N THR A 962 10.71 -35.72 -12.86
CA THR A 962 11.36 -35.16 -14.06
C THR A 962 12.61 -35.92 -14.49
N GLY A 963 13.24 -36.68 -13.58
CA GLY A 963 14.56 -37.27 -13.77
C GLY A 963 15.70 -36.25 -13.70
N HIS A 964 15.43 -35.00 -13.31
CA HIS A 964 16.44 -33.95 -13.13
C HIS A 964 16.78 -33.80 -11.65
N GLY A 965 17.81 -34.52 -11.19
CA GLY A 965 18.24 -34.54 -9.79
C GLY A 965 19.56 -35.26 -9.58
N ASP A 966 19.91 -35.55 -8.32
CA ASP A 966 21.10 -36.35 -7.96
C ASP A 966 20.90 -37.83 -8.31
N PHE A 967 20.94 -38.14 -9.61
CA PHE A 967 20.79 -39.48 -10.18
C PHE A 967 21.95 -39.79 -11.11
N THR A 968 22.38 -41.05 -11.15
CA THR A 968 23.53 -41.49 -11.95
C THR A 968 23.37 -41.10 -13.43
N ALA A 969 22.22 -41.44 -14.03
CA ALA A 969 21.90 -41.11 -15.42
C ALA A 969 21.83 -39.59 -15.68
N TYR A 970 21.45 -38.79 -14.68
CA TYR A 970 21.43 -37.33 -14.82
C TYR A 970 22.85 -36.77 -14.89
N HIS A 971 23.72 -37.20 -13.97
CA HIS A 971 25.10 -36.71 -13.92
C HIS A 971 25.93 -37.17 -15.13
N GLN A 972 25.74 -38.41 -15.57
CA GLN A 972 26.36 -38.93 -16.80
C GLN A 972 25.94 -38.12 -18.04
N ARG A 973 24.65 -37.79 -18.17
CA ARG A 973 24.14 -37.00 -19.30
C ARG A 973 24.70 -35.57 -19.36
N PHE A 974 25.07 -34.99 -18.22
CA PHE A 974 25.58 -33.62 -18.11
C PHE A 974 27.10 -33.55 -17.84
N ASP A 975 27.79 -34.69 -17.89
CA ASP A 975 29.24 -34.81 -17.70
C ASP A 975 29.76 -34.13 -16.41
N HIS A 976 29.04 -34.34 -15.30
CA HIS A 976 29.51 -33.86 -14.00
C HIS A 976 30.63 -34.77 -13.48
N THR A 977 31.76 -34.19 -13.07
CA THR A 977 32.91 -34.96 -12.56
C THR A 977 32.85 -35.20 -11.05
N ASP A 978 31.91 -34.55 -10.35
CA ASP A 978 31.85 -34.44 -8.91
C ASP A 978 30.48 -34.92 -8.38
N TYR A 979 30.22 -36.23 -8.47
CA TYR A 979 29.00 -36.85 -7.92
C TYR A 979 29.21 -38.26 -7.35
N LEU A 980 28.25 -38.75 -6.56
CA LEU A 980 28.24 -40.11 -6.04
C LEU A 980 27.30 -40.98 -6.87
N GLU A 981 27.85 -41.97 -7.58
CA GLU A 981 27.10 -42.84 -8.48
C GLU A 981 26.15 -43.81 -7.77
N SER A 982 26.50 -44.23 -6.55
CA SER A 982 25.77 -45.25 -5.79
C SER A 982 25.20 -44.71 -4.47
N CYS A 983 24.14 -45.37 -4.01
CA CYS A 983 23.61 -45.23 -2.66
C CYS A 983 24.48 -46.04 -1.68
N THR A 984 24.36 -45.78 -0.37
CA THR A 984 25.00 -46.61 0.68
C THR A 984 24.66 -48.10 0.60
N CYS A 985 23.55 -48.48 -0.04
CA CYS A 985 23.20 -49.88 -0.29
C CYS A 985 23.93 -50.52 -1.50
N GLY A 986 24.84 -49.80 -2.16
CA GLY A 986 25.64 -50.26 -3.29
C GLY A 986 24.94 -50.17 -4.66
N LYS A 987 23.63 -49.86 -4.71
CA LYS A 987 22.90 -49.69 -5.98
C LYS A 987 23.01 -48.28 -6.54
N ALA A 988 22.94 -48.14 -7.86
CA ALA A 988 22.94 -46.86 -8.55
C ALA A 988 21.76 -45.96 -8.11
N LYS A 989 22.00 -44.64 -8.05
CA LYS A 989 20.96 -43.66 -7.70
C LYS A 989 19.98 -43.47 -8.85
N THR A 990 18.73 -43.92 -8.66
CA THR A 990 17.63 -43.74 -9.62
C THR A 990 16.46 -42.96 -9.01
N PRO A 991 15.57 -42.35 -9.82
CA PRO A 991 14.39 -41.61 -9.35
C PRO A 991 13.51 -42.38 -8.36
N VAL A 992 13.41 -43.70 -8.53
CA VAL A 992 12.56 -44.60 -7.74
C VAL A 992 13.34 -45.36 -6.66
N HIS A 993 14.65 -45.12 -6.51
CA HIS A 993 15.51 -45.89 -5.61
C HIS A 993 15.09 -45.76 -4.14
N PHE A 994 14.52 -44.62 -3.73
CA PHE A 994 14.02 -44.41 -2.36
C PHE A 994 13.05 -45.52 -1.93
N PHE A 995 12.24 -46.04 -2.86
CA PHE A 995 11.23 -47.07 -2.61
C PHE A 995 11.84 -48.48 -2.57
N PHE A 996 12.86 -48.75 -3.41
CA PHE A 996 13.48 -50.08 -3.52
C PHE A 996 14.72 -50.29 -2.65
N CYS A 997 15.19 -49.27 -1.93
CA CYS A 997 16.36 -49.37 -1.09
C CYS A 997 16.12 -50.33 0.10
N PRO A 998 16.98 -51.34 0.32
CA PRO A 998 16.85 -52.29 1.43
C PRO A 998 16.77 -51.62 2.81
N TYR A 999 17.51 -50.52 3.00
CA TYR A 999 17.51 -49.78 4.26
C TYR A 999 16.21 -49.01 4.49
N THR A 1000 15.62 -48.41 3.44
CA THR A 1000 14.28 -47.81 3.53
C THR A 1000 13.26 -48.88 3.89
N ARG A 1001 13.29 -50.01 3.18
CA ARG A 1001 12.36 -51.13 3.42
C ARG A 1001 12.48 -51.69 4.84
N LYS A 1002 13.69 -51.71 5.42
CA LYS A 1002 13.93 -52.11 6.81
C LYS A 1002 13.33 -51.12 7.81
N ARG A 1003 13.45 -49.81 7.58
CA ARG A 1003 12.88 -48.74 8.42
C ARG A 1003 11.36 -48.59 8.28
N TRP A 1004 10.77 -49.18 7.24
CA TRP A 1004 9.36 -49.01 6.86
C TRP A 1004 8.59 -50.35 6.71
N LYS A 1005 9.04 -51.39 7.43
CA LYS A 1005 8.58 -52.79 7.27
C LYS A 1005 7.06 -53.00 7.44
N ASP A 1006 6.41 -52.28 8.35
CA ASP A 1006 5.02 -52.58 8.74
C ASP A 1006 3.99 -52.08 7.71
N ARG A 1007 4.29 -50.99 7.00
CA ARG A 1007 3.42 -50.45 5.95
C ARG A 1007 3.68 -51.05 4.56
N TRP A 1008 4.86 -51.63 4.34
CA TRP A 1008 5.18 -52.33 3.10
C TRP A 1008 4.23 -53.51 2.84
N ARG A 1009 3.70 -54.12 3.91
CA ARG A 1009 2.70 -55.21 3.84
C ARG A 1009 1.33 -54.76 3.33
N CYS A 1010 1.07 -53.45 3.29
CA CYS A 1010 -0.21 -52.88 2.85
C CYS A 1010 -0.25 -52.52 1.35
N ILE A 1011 0.82 -52.80 0.59
CA ILE A 1011 0.90 -52.54 -0.85
C ILE A 1011 0.13 -53.65 -1.60
N LYS A 1012 -1.13 -53.40 -1.93
CA LYS A 1012 -2.04 -54.39 -2.55
C LYS A 1012 -1.85 -54.55 -4.07
N ASP A 1013 -1.38 -53.51 -4.76
CA ASP A 1013 -1.40 -53.41 -6.23
C ASP A 1013 -0.03 -53.59 -6.92
N GLY A 1014 0.99 -54.02 -6.19
CA GLY A 1014 2.35 -54.22 -6.68
C GLY A 1014 3.21 -52.95 -6.79
N PRO A 1015 4.54 -53.09 -6.96
CA PRO A 1015 5.50 -51.97 -6.88
C PRO A 1015 5.30 -50.88 -7.94
N SER A 1016 5.04 -51.25 -9.19
CA SER A 1016 4.92 -50.30 -10.32
C SER A 1016 3.73 -49.37 -10.13
N LYS A 1017 2.53 -49.93 -9.91
CA LYS A 1017 1.30 -49.15 -9.71
C LYS A 1017 1.38 -48.23 -8.48
N THR A 1018 2.09 -48.67 -7.45
CA THR A 1018 2.30 -47.87 -6.23
C THR A 1018 3.23 -46.69 -6.50
N ILE A 1019 4.31 -46.88 -7.27
CA ILE A 1019 5.21 -45.79 -7.67
C ILE A 1019 4.48 -44.79 -8.56
N ASP A 1020 3.70 -45.28 -9.53
CA ASP A 1020 2.91 -44.43 -10.40
C ASP A 1020 1.92 -43.60 -9.57
N TRP A 1021 1.22 -44.21 -8.61
CA TRP A 1021 0.34 -43.51 -7.69
C TRP A 1021 1.06 -42.49 -6.80
N LEU A 1022 2.22 -42.85 -6.24
CA LEU A 1022 3.06 -41.98 -5.39
C LEU A 1022 3.53 -40.73 -6.15
N LEU A 1023 3.90 -40.88 -7.43
CA LEU A 1023 4.43 -39.79 -8.24
C LEU A 1023 3.33 -39.00 -8.98
N SER A 1024 2.20 -39.62 -9.32
CA SER A 1024 1.15 -38.99 -10.15
C SER A 1024 0.01 -38.32 -9.38
N THR A 1025 -0.20 -38.67 -8.11
CA THR A 1025 -1.36 -38.16 -7.34
C THR A 1025 -0.95 -37.30 -6.15
N ALA A 1026 -1.83 -36.37 -5.75
CA ALA A 1026 -1.59 -35.50 -4.60
C ALA A 1026 -1.58 -36.25 -3.26
N ALA A 1027 -2.40 -37.30 -3.13
CA ALA A 1027 -2.36 -38.20 -1.97
C ALA A 1027 -1.06 -39.02 -1.94
N GLY A 1028 -0.61 -39.48 -3.11
CA GLY A 1028 0.68 -40.14 -3.27
C GLY A 1028 1.86 -39.26 -2.90
N ALA A 1029 1.82 -37.96 -3.24
CA ALA A 1029 2.85 -36.99 -2.87
C ALA A 1029 2.97 -36.78 -1.34
N GLU A 1030 1.85 -36.80 -0.61
CA GLU A 1030 1.85 -36.78 0.86
C GLU A 1030 2.44 -38.06 1.44
N GLU A 1031 2.10 -39.22 0.87
CA GLU A 1031 2.68 -40.50 1.29
C GLU A 1031 4.19 -40.55 0.99
N PHE A 1032 4.61 -40.08 -0.19
CA PHE A 1032 6.03 -39.93 -0.55
C PHE A 1032 6.78 -39.08 0.49
N SER A 1033 6.18 -37.96 0.90
CA SER A 1033 6.73 -37.09 1.95
C SER A 1033 6.89 -37.84 3.26
N ARG A 1034 5.89 -38.62 3.68
CA ARG A 1034 5.94 -39.44 4.89
C ARG A 1034 7.05 -40.49 4.81
N ILE A 1035 7.11 -41.27 3.72
CA ILE A 1035 8.13 -42.30 3.49
C ILE A 1035 9.54 -41.72 3.62
N VAL A 1036 9.79 -40.61 2.94
CA VAL A 1036 11.12 -39.97 2.90
C VAL A 1036 11.53 -39.42 4.27
N GLN A 1037 10.58 -38.87 5.02
CA GLN A 1037 10.84 -38.30 6.35
C GLN A 1037 11.03 -39.40 7.41
N GLU A 1038 10.14 -40.39 7.49
CA GLU A 1038 10.22 -41.48 8.47
C GLU A 1038 11.45 -42.35 8.25
N SER A 1039 11.78 -42.67 7.00
CA SER A 1039 12.98 -43.45 6.69
C SER A 1039 14.27 -42.64 6.81
N SER A 1040 14.19 -41.31 6.86
CA SER A 1040 15.31 -40.39 6.71
C SER A 1040 16.17 -40.70 5.47
N PHE A 1041 15.56 -41.18 4.37
CA PHE A 1041 16.28 -41.71 3.22
C PHE A 1041 17.28 -40.71 2.64
N PHE A 1042 16.84 -39.49 2.29
CA PHE A 1042 17.73 -38.48 1.70
C PHE A 1042 18.63 -37.76 2.71
N LYS A 1043 18.59 -38.14 3.99
CA LYS A 1043 19.42 -37.56 5.07
C LYS A 1043 20.51 -38.54 5.51
N ASP A 1044 20.14 -39.79 5.79
CA ASP A 1044 21.05 -40.78 6.39
C ASP A 1044 21.48 -41.87 5.40
N ILE A 1045 20.59 -42.27 4.48
CA ILE A 1045 20.79 -43.46 3.63
C ILE A 1045 21.40 -43.06 2.29
N CYS A 1046 20.84 -42.04 1.64
CA CYS A 1046 21.24 -41.59 0.32
C CYS A 1046 21.29 -40.05 0.29
N PRO A 1047 22.22 -39.42 1.03
CA PRO A 1047 22.38 -37.98 0.99
C PRO A 1047 22.83 -37.51 -0.41
N ASN A 1048 22.49 -36.26 -0.74
CA ASN A 1048 23.15 -35.58 -1.85
C ASN A 1048 24.65 -35.42 -1.58
N TRP A 1049 25.42 -35.24 -2.65
CA TRP A 1049 26.85 -34.86 -2.64
C TRP A 1049 27.32 -34.21 -1.32
N ALA A 1050 28.42 -34.78 -0.83
CA ALA A 1050 28.74 -34.99 0.57
C ALA A 1050 29.11 -33.71 1.36
N ARG A 1051 28.86 -33.79 2.67
CA ARG A 1051 29.89 -33.40 3.66
C ARG A 1051 31.17 -34.19 3.31
N ARG A 1052 32.01 -33.68 2.41
CA ARG A 1052 33.44 -33.94 2.51
C ARG A 1052 33.92 -33.03 3.62
N SER A 1053 34.25 -33.67 4.73
CA SER A 1053 35.11 -33.17 5.80
C SER A 1053 36.08 -32.09 5.32
N ALA A 1054 35.87 -30.88 5.82
CA ALA A 1054 36.89 -29.88 6.15
C ALA A 1054 36.42 -29.18 7.44
#